data_AF-A0A9P8KQ50-F1
#
_entry.id   AF-A0A9P8KQ50-F1
#
_cell.length_a   1.000
_cell.length_b   1.000
_cell.length_c   1.000
_cell.angle_alpha   90.00
_cell.angle_beta   90.00
_cell.angle_gamma   90.00
#
_symmetry.space_group_name_H-M   'P 1'
#
loop_
_entity.id
_entity.type
_entity.pdbx_description
1 polymer ?
#
loop_
_entity_poly.entity_id
_entity_poly.type
_entity_poly.pdbx_seq_one_letter_code
_entity_poly.pdbx_strand_id
1 'polypeptide(L)'
;MASPTGHTLFKKKEGILSFTTDHKAITWTPISGGPATVSLPVTNITNLQQTPDSSPKVMLKIFEKSENASDPITYLFHFNTPEAKAEAQSVKDLLSRLLADLRNGDANVSKLVTATSTPVANGEGAGSSATLVSSGGANAQSVPPKWFDDSQLKMNIELQQSLMKKDRSLHETYVSAMSTKPDSMTTAAFNSQFWSMRINLLRAHAIETNQKKGAYNVLSTVKPRTVDGELKLNISVEQVQMIFAQHPLIKRIYNENVPRLTEAEFWSRFFLSKLAKKLKGERVTDNDPADAIFDKYNIDGNLQDAHSKTTTQPVPHIIDIEGNEENQGGFKGGNAKDVEMRPRANIPIVRTLNSLSEKIMANVPPSDNTAYDAQGLYNTSRELTLRDLKGDGEEQRIMLSIKERNNFFSSKDSPAQRGGDVLGSQRPEDVLAKMRNLHTAGPDKTGDIGLQINIDLDIDSDSDNESKPGLNATRDAIKEAEKDVIAGIQQQRSQKYGRASDDTSPMGIPTTISDKCALTHATTIEFLHQFWDGFLSGDPDRAIEVQYLAESLARSMARIQAVADEAEVERESAIQKRKQEIRSHFERTGKKIRWKPDMVGGGRDVVGKIMQPTVDALRRAQDTYSRALGEEGVQISTEST
;
A
#
# COMPACT_ATOMS: atom_id res chain seq x y z
N MET A 1 40.45 30.08 -2.04
CA MET A 1 40.15 31.35 -1.33
C MET A 1 40.61 31.20 0.11
N ALA A 2 41.20 32.24 0.71
CA ALA A 2 41.36 32.26 2.16
C ALA A 2 40.01 32.54 2.82
N SER A 3 39.68 31.85 3.91
CA SER A 3 38.50 32.17 4.73
C SER A 3 38.75 33.47 5.50
N PRO A 4 37.81 34.43 5.53
CA PRO A 4 37.95 35.64 6.34
C PRO A 4 38.05 35.28 7.82
N THR A 5 38.93 35.99 8.52
CA THR A 5 39.16 35.87 9.97
C THR A 5 38.99 37.22 10.63
N GLY A 6 38.45 37.25 11.84
CA GLY A 6 38.18 38.49 12.57
C GLY A 6 38.80 38.47 13.96
N HIS A 7 39.59 39.50 14.30
CA HIS A 7 40.25 39.60 15.60
C HIS A 7 39.28 40.19 16.64
N THR A 8 38.84 39.35 17.58
CA THR A 8 37.67 39.62 18.42
C THR A 8 37.88 39.36 19.90
N LEU A 9 37.47 40.33 20.70
CA LEU A 9 37.23 40.22 22.13
C LEU A 9 35.89 39.50 22.38
N PHE A 10 35.93 38.35 23.04
CA PHE A 10 34.75 37.63 23.54
C PHE A 10 34.88 37.42 25.05
N LYS A 11 33.86 37.82 25.84
CA LYS A 11 33.87 37.75 27.32
C LYS A 11 35.18 38.29 27.97
N LYS A 12 35.70 39.41 27.45
CA LYS A 12 36.98 40.07 27.83
C LYS A 12 38.27 39.26 27.54
N LYS A 13 38.22 38.19 26.74
CA LYS A 13 39.40 37.47 26.23
C LYS A 13 39.60 37.78 24.76
N GLU A 14 40.85 37.89 24.32
CA GLU A 14 41.21 38.09 22.92
C GLU A 14 41.32 36.75 22.17
N GLY A 15 40.79 36.72 20.95
CA GLY A 15 40.73 35.53 20.12
C GLY A 15 40.50 35.85 18.64
N ILE A 16 40.57 34.81 17.82
CA ILE A 16 40.32 34.86 16.39
C ILE A 16 38.98 34.15 16.13
N LEU A 17 38.09 34.83 15.42
CA LEU A 17 36.85 34.28 14.89
C LEU A 17 37.11 33.83 13.45
N SER A 18 36.92 32.54 13.17
CA SER A 18 37.23 31.92 11.88
C SER A 18 36.14 30.93 11.45
N PHE A 19 36.06 30.64 10.15
CA PHE A 19 35.21 29.56 9.65
C PHE A 19 36.01 28.25 9.60
N THR A 20 35.33 27.14 9.88
CA THR A 20 35.85 25.78 9.62
C THR A 20 36.12 25.62 8.12
N THR A 21 37.06 24.74 7.73
CA THR A 21 37.37 24.39 6.32
C THR A 21 36.13 24.07 5.48
N ASP A 22 35.16 23.41 6.10
CA ASP A 22 33.90 22.97 5.51
C ASP A 22 32.83 24.08 5.42
N HIS A 23 33.11 25.27 5.96
CA HIS A 23 32.19 26.40 6.16
C HIS A 23 30.92 26.12 7.01
N LYS A 24 30.70 24.88 7.46
CA LYS A 24 29.52 24.44 8.26
C LYS A 24 29.44 25.01 9.68
N ALA A 25 30.55 25.47 10.25
CA ALA A 25 30.60 26.03 11.60
C ALA A 25 31.58 27.21 11.69
N ILE A 26 31.22 28.21 12.50
CA ILE A 26 32.08 29.34 12.86
C ILE A 26 32.67 29.09 14.27
N THR A 27 33.99 29.23 14.39
CA THR A 27 34.77 28.89 15.58
C THR A 27 35.49 30.11 16.13
N TRP A 28 35.53 30.24 17.46
CA TRP A 28 36.33 31.25 18.14
C TRP A 28 37.43 30.58 18.97
N THR A 29 38.69 30.92 18.66
CA THR A 29 39.89 30.40 19.32
C THR A 29 40.60 31.51 20.09
N PRO A 30 40.88 31.36 21.40
CA PRO A 30 41.62 32.37 22.16
C PRO A 30 43.08 32.44 21.69
N ILE A 31 43.64 33.65 21.62
CA ILE A 31 45.06 33.88 21.27
C ILE A 31 46.00 33.24 22.32
N SER A 32 45.50 32.97 23.52
CA SER A 32 46.19 32.30 24.64
C SER A 32 46.62 30.84 24.41
N GLY A 33 46.44 30.28 23.20
CA GLY A 33 46.95 28.95 22.85
C GLY A 33 46.12 27.78 23.43
N GLY A 34 44.82 27.73 23.14
CA GLY A 34 43.94 26.65 23.57
C GLY A 34 42.92 26.23 22.51
N PRO A 35 42.18 25.12 22.73
CA PRO A 35 41.14 24.66 21.81
C PRO A 35 40.01 25.69 21.64
N ALA A 36 39.28 25.58 20.53
CA ALA A 36 38.16 26.47 20.21
C ALA A 36 37.15 26.52 21.37
N THR A 37 37.01 27.70 21.98
CA THR A 37 36.21 27.89 23.20
C THR A 37 34.73 28.12 22.86
N VAL A 38 34.42 28.43 21.60
CA VAL A 38 33.07 28.47 21.04
C VAL A 38 33.13 27.87 19.63
N SER A 39 32.19 26.98 19.32
CA SER A 39 31.98 26.43 17.97
C SER A 39 30.48 26.44 17.70
N LEU A 40 30.05 27.19 16.68
CA LEU A 40 28.65 27.44 16.36
C LEU A 40 28.33 26.85 14.99
N PRO A 41 27.48 25.80 14.90
CA PRO A 41 26.96 25.31 13.63
C PRO A 41 26.15 26.41 12.93
N VAL A 42 26.42 26.65 11.64
CA VAL A 42 25.73 27.71 10.89
C VAL A 42 24.23 27.43 10.75
N THR A 43 23.83 26.15 10.80
CA THR A 43 22.43 25.69 10.87
C THR A 43 21.66 26.19 12.09
N ASN A 44 22.36 26.48 13.20
CA ASN A 44 21.73 26.83 14.47
C ASN A 44 21.62 28.35 14.65
N ILE A 45 22.18 29.15 13.72
CA ILE A 45 22.18 30.61 13.79
C ILE A 45 20.87 31.13 13.19
N THR A 46 20.07 31.84 13.99
CA THR A 46 18.75 32.36 13.59
C THR A 46 18.80 33.80 13.10
N ASN A 47 19.66 34.63 13.68
CA ASN A 47 19.74 36.06 13.39
C ASN A 47 21.15 36.61 13.65
N LEU A 48 21.48 37.72 12.98
CA LEU A 48 22.78 38.37 13.01
C LEU A 48 22.58 39.88 13.11
N GLN A 49 23.09 40.50 14.18
CA GLN A 49 23.04 41.95 14.38
C GLN A 49 24.46 42.52 14.40
N GLN A 50 24.66 43.65 13.72
CA GLN A 50 25.91 44.43 13.75
C GLN A 50 25.61 45.82 14.29
N THR A 51 26.53 46.40 15.05
CA THR A 51 26.49 47.82 15.45
C THR A 51 26.54 48.75 14.23
N PRO A 52 25.72 49.81 14.16
CA PRO A 52 25.70 50.74 13.03
C PRO A 52 26.98 51.58 12.93
N ASP A 53 27.33 52.03 11.73
CA ASP A 53 28.63 52.64 11.39
C ASP A 53 28.96 53.94 12.12
N SER A 54 27.93 54.61 12.64
CA SER A 54 28.05 55.80 13.49
C SER A 54 28.58 55.51 14.91
N SER A 55 28.75 54.25 15.29
CA SER A 55 29.23 53.87 16.63
C SER A 55 30.74 53.61 16.66
N PRO A 56 31.45 54.01 17.73
CA PRO A 56 32.91 53.85 17.85
C PRO A 56 33.36 52.43 18.25
N LYS A 57 32.43 51.48 18.44
CA LYS A 57 32.72 50.11 18.86
C LYS A 57 32.06 49.11 17.91
N VAL A 58 32.85 48.50 17.04
CA VAL A 58 32.37 47.45 16.13
C VAL A 58 32.08 46.19 16.93
N MET A 59 30.82 45.75 16.93
CA MET A 59 30.40 44.48 17.54
C MET A 59 29.46 43.70 16.63
N LEU A 60 29.62 42.38 16.63
CA LEU A 60 28.78 41.41 15.94
C LEU A 60 28.08 40.53 16.99
N LYS A 61 26.75 40.48 16.94
CA LYS A 61 25.90 39.70 17.83
C LYS A 61 25.22 38.58 17.05
N ILE A 62 25.55 37.33 17.40
CA ILE A 62 25.03 36.11 16.79
C ILE A 62 23.98 35.52 17.73
N PHE A 63 22.83 35.09 17.19
CA PHE A 63 21.76 34.43 17.93
C PHE A 63 21.71 32.95 17.57
N GLU A 64 21.97 32.07 18.54
CA GLU A 64 21.89 30.61 18.39
C GLU A 64 20.56 30.07 18.96
N LYS A 65 19.91 29.17 18.22
CA LYS A 65 18.80 28.35 18.73
C LYS A 65 19.38 27.10 19.39
N SER A 66 19.25 27.00 20.71
CA SER A 66 19.52 25.76 21.44
C SER A 66 18.30 24.85 21.42
N GLU A 67 18.48 23.52 21.39
CA GLU A 67 17.35 22.57 21.50
C GLU A 67 16.71 22.55 22.89
N ASN A 68 17.44 22.96 23.93
CA ASN A 68 17.02 22.80 25.33
C ASN A 68 16.61 24.11 26.03
N ALA A 69 16.43 25.21 25.29
CA ALA A 69 15.99 26.50 25.85
C ALA A 69 15.09 27.26 24.86
N SER A 70 14.00 27.86 25.37
CA SER A 70 13.06 28.64 24.54
C SER A 70 13.61 30.01 24.12
N ASP A 71 14.64 30.51 24.79
CA ASP A 71 15.27 31.80 24.49
C ASP A 71 16.57 31.61 23.67
N PRO A 72 16.81 32.41 22.62
CA PRO A 72 18.00 32.27 21.78
C PRO A 72 19.26 32.73 22.52
N ILE A 73 20.30 31.89 22.51
CA ILE A 73 21.58 32.18 23.16
C ILE A 73 22.32 33.24 22.35
N THR A 74 22.66 34.37 22.97
CA THR A 74 23.31 35.49 22.27
C THR A 74 24.81 35.56 22.53
N TYR A 75 25.61 35.47 21.46
CA TYR A 75 27.07 35.63 21.50
C TYR A 75 27.43 37.02 20.98
N LEU A 76 28.23 37.77 21.73
CA LEU A 76 28.65 39.14 21.39
C LEU A 76 30.18 39.19 21.21
N PHE A 77 30.62 39.43 19.98
CA PHE A 77 32.03 39.57 19.61
C PHE A 77 32.34 41.04 19.32
N HIS A 78 33.38 41.58 19.95
CA HIS A 78 33.82 42.97 19.75
C HIS A 78 35.16 42.99 19.00
N PHE A 79 35.22 43.65 17.84
CA PHE A 79 36.42 43.69 17.02
C PHE A 79 37.37 44.78 17.52
N ASN A 80 38.67 44.46 17.67
CA ASN A 80 39.68 45.30 18.35
C ASN A 80 40.81 45.80 17.44
N THR A 81 40.74 45.51 16.13
CA THR A 81 41.74 45.84 15.10
C THR A 81 41.51 47.22 14.47
N PRO A 82 42.54 47.86 13.89
CA PRO A 82 42.34 49.07 13.07
C PRO A 82 41.48 48.79 11.83
N GLU A 83 41.53 47.55 11.33
CA GLU A 83 40.73 47.07 10.19
C GLU A 83 39.40 46.42 10.63
N ALA A 84 39.00 46.55 11.91
CA ALA A 84 37.82 45.93 12.52
C ALA A 84 36.52 46.09 11.71
N LYS A 85 36.35 47.20 10.98
CA LYS A 85 35.19 47.43 10.11
C LYS A 85 35.17 46.47 8.92
N ALA A 86 36.31 46.28 8.25
CA ALA A 86 36.45 45.37 7.11
C ALA A 86 36.45 43.89 7.52
N GLU A 87 37.09 43.55 8.65
CA GLU A 87 37.01 42.21 9.23
C GLU A 87 35.56 41.85 9.60
N ALA A 88 34.86 42.71 10.34
CA ALA A 88 33.48 42.45 10.75
C ALA A 88 32.50 42.38 9.57
N GLN A 89 32.70 43.23 8.55
CA GLN A 89 31.88 43.20 7.34
C GLN A 89 32.13 41.92 6.51
N SER A 90 33.39 41.54 6.26
CA SER A 90 33.68 40.33 5.47
C SER A 90 33.21 39.03 6.15
N VAL A 91 33.32 38.93 7.48
CA VAL A 91 32.78 37.81 8.27
C VAL A 91 31.24 37.79 8.23
N LYS A 92 30.58 38.95 8.36
CA LYS A 92 29.12 39.11 8.25
C LYS A 92 28.60 38.75 6.86
N ASP A 93 29.24 39.24 5.80
CA ASP A 93 28.79 39.07 4.43
C ASP A 93 28.91 37.58 4.03
N LEU A 94 29.98 36.88 4.45
CA LEU A 94 30.07 35.43 4.29
C LEU A 94 29.01 34.67 5.10
N LEU A 95 28.83 34.98 6.39
CA LEU A 95 27.85 34.28 7.24
C LEU A 95 26.41 34.50 6.77
N SER A 96 26.06 35.71 6.37
CA SER A 96 24.75 36.05 5.81
C SER A 96 24.50 35.38 4.45
N ARG A 97 25.53 35.21 3.62
CA ARG A 97 25.45 34.41 2.39
C ARG A 97 25.20 32.94 2.68
N LEU A 98 25.94 32.31 3.60
CA LEU A 98 25.68 30.92 4.01
C LEU A 98 24.27 30.74 4.59
N LEU A 99 23.80 31.70 5.39
CA LEU A 99 22.45 31.68 5.96
C LEU A 99 21.37 31.89 4.89
N ALA A 100 21.64 32.68 3.84
CA ALA A 100 20.77 32.81 2.68
C ALA A 100 20.75 31.53 1.83
N ASP A 101 21.91 30.90 1.59
CA ASP A 101 22.02 29.65 0.86
C ASP A 101 21.30 28.49 1.60
N LEU A 102 21.40 28.43 2.94
CA LEU A 102 20.61 27.50 3.76
C LEU A 102 19.10 27.77 3.67
N ARG A 103 18.67 29.04 3.81
CA ARG A 103 17.26 29.41 3.68
C ARG A 103 16.69 29.18 2.27
N ASN A 104 17.52 29.27 1.23
CA ASN A 104 17.16 28.91 -0.13
C ASN A 104 17.07 27.39 -0.32
N GLY A 105 17.89 26.62 0.41
CA GLY A 105 17.75 25.15 0.51
C GLY A 105 16.39 24.75 1.10
N ASP A 106 16.02 25.31 2.26
CA ASP A 106 14.68 25.09 2.86
C ASP A 106 13.54 25.63 1.99
N ALA A 107 13.73 26.76 1.30
CA ALA A 107 12.71 27.31 0.39
C ALA A 107 12.35 26.35 -0.76
N ASN A 108 13.28 25.45 -1.15
CA ASN A 108 13.01 24.41 -2.16
C ASN A 108 12.11 23.26 -1.64
N VAL A 109 11.73 23.30 -0.36
CA VAL A 109 10.68 22.47 0.28
C VAL A 109 9.42 23.31 0.55
N SER A 110 9.38 24.59 0.17
CA SER A 110 8.29 25.50 0.56
C SER A 110 7.91 26.59 -0.46
N LYS A 111 8.11 26.36 -1.78
CA LYS A 111 7.29 27.07 -2.79
C LYS A 111 7.10 26.33 -4.12
N LEU A 112 5.97 25.62 -4.25
CA LEU A 112 5.37 25.30 -5.54
C LEU A 112 3.84 25.48 -5.49
N VAL A 113 3.43 26.74 -5.42
CA VAL A 113 2.04 27.17 -5.65
C VAL A 113 2.06 28.34 -6.64
N THR A 114 1.24 28.20 -7.69
CA THR A 114 1.01 29.12 -8.83
C THR A 114 2.13 29.22 -9.88
N ALA A 115 1.72 29.13 -11.15
CA ALA A 115 2.54 29.17 -12.36
C ALA A 115 2.84 30.64 -12.81
N THR A 116 3.48 30.98 -13.94
CA THR A 116 3.18 30.59 -15.33
C THR A 116 4.34 30.75 -16.33
N SER A 117 4.17 30.08 -17.48
CA SER A 117 4.82 30.30 -18.80
C SER A 117 6.16 29.61 -19.11
N THR A 118 6.26 29.18 -20.37
CA THR A 118 7.29 28.37 -21.07
C THR A 118 7.81 29.16 -22.29
N PRO A 119 8.84 28.75 -23.07
CA PRO A 119 9.65 27.50 -23.06
C PRO A 119 11.17 27.83 -22.81
N VAL A 120 12.26 27.15 -23.26
CA VAL A 120 12.52 26.12 -24.29
C VAL A 120 13.79 25.29 -23.99
N ALA A 121 13.90 24.14 -24.68
CA ALA A 121 15.11 23.53 -25.24
C ALA A 121 16.29 23.05 -24.34
N ASN A 122 16.28 21.73 -24.11
CA ASN A 122 17.37 20.77 -24.39
C ASN A 122 18.64 20.74 -23.51
N GLY A 123 19.07 19.51 -23.14
CA GLY A 123 20.33 19.25 -22.42
C GLY A 123 20.31 17.93 -21.64
N GLU A 124 21.01 16.90 -22.13
CA GLU A 124 21.05 15.55 -21.55
C GLU A 124 21.94 15.45 -20.29
N GLY A 125 21.67 14.49 -19.40
CA GLY A 125 22.56 14.20 -18.26
C GLY A 125 22.01 13.18 -17.25
N ALA A 126 22.29 11.88 -17.46
CA ALA A 126 21.87 10.83 -16.53
C ALA A 126 22.79 10.73 -15.29
N GLY A 127 22.20 10.48 -14.11
CA GLY A 127 22.96 10.34 -12.86
C GLY A 127 22.14 9.76 -11.71
N SER A 128 22.10 8.44 -11.59
CA SER A 128 21.41 7.74 -10.49
C SER A 128 22.11 7.99 -9.15
N SER A 129 21.34 8.08 -8.06
CA SER A 129 21.88 7.97 -6.70
C SER A 129 20.89 7.30 -5.76
N ALA A 130 21.31 6.16 -5.19
CA ALA A 130 20.54 5.43 -4.19
C ALA A 130 20.55 6.18 -2.85
N THR A 131 19.40 6.24 -2.19
CA THR A 131 19.29 6.84 -0.85
C THR A 131 19.89 5.90 0.19
N LEU A 132 20.99 6.34 0.82
CA LEU A 132 21.62 5.65 1.94
C LEU A 132 20.80 5.84 3.21
N VAL A 133 20.39 4.73 3.84
CA VAL A 133 19.78 4.74 5.17
C VAL A 133 20.87 5.05 6.20
N SER A 134 20.89 6.27 6.73
CA SER A 134 21.80 6.69 7.79
C SER A 134 21.17 6.42 9.15
N SER A 135 21.76 5.52 9.93
CA SER A 135 21.33 5.21 11.29
C SER A 135 21.81 6.28 12.28
N GLY A 136 20.92 7.18 12.70
CA GLY A 136 21.13 8.12 13.81
C GLY A 136 20.07 7.92 14.89
N GLY A 137 20.49 7.62 16.12
CA GLY A 137 19.56 7.26 17.21
C GLY A 137 19.10 8.47 18.03
N ALA A 138 17.94 9.04 17.69
CA ALA A 138 17.19 9.95 18.56
C ALA A 138 15.70 10.02 18.15
N ASN A 139 14.87 9.14 18.75
CA ASN A 139 13.39 9.15 18.77
C ASN A 139 12.63 9.67 17.53
N ALA A 140 13.12 9.37 16.33
CA ALA A 140 12.38 9.63 15.10
C ALA A 140 11.28 8.58 14.97
N GLN A 141 10.01 9.02 14.98
CA GLN A 141 8.91 8.16 14.56
C GLN A 141 9.23 7.60 13.17
N SER A 142 9.08 6.29 13.00
CA SER A 142 9.36 5.64 11.73
C SER A 142 8.42 6.19 10.67
N VAL A 143 8.94 7.07 9.80
CA VAL A 143 8.17 7.63 8.68
C VAL A 143 7.56 6.46 7.91
N PRO A 144 6.22 6.36 7.82
CA PRO A 144 5.57 5.21 7.20
C PRO A 144 6.13 5.07 5.78
N PRO A 145 6.60 3.87 5.37
CA PRO A 145 7.31 3.74 4.10
C PRO A 145 6.40 4.20 2.95
N LYS A 146 7.00 4.95 2.02
CA LYS A 146 6.32 5.88 1.08
C LYS A 146 5.13 5.31 0.28
N TRP A 147 5.00 3.99 0.21
CA TRP A 147 3.89 3.27 -0.41
C TRP A 147 2.64 3.12 0.48
N PHE A 148 2.64 3.62 1.73
CA PHE A 148 1.42 3.84 2.52
C PHE A 148 0.80 5.24 2.33
N ASP A 149 1.50 6.16 1.65
CA ASP A 149 0.98 7.51 1.33
C ASP A 149 0.26 7.50 -0.02
N ASP A 150 -1.05 7.65 0.02
CA ASP A 150 -1.92 7.58 -1.15
C ASP A 150 -1.75 8.78 -2.10
N SER A 151 -1.20 9.90 -1.62
CA SER A 151 -0.81 11.01 -2.50
C SER A 151 0.44 10.65 -3.30
N GLN A 152 1.44 10.03 -2.67
CA GLN A 152 2.66 9.58 -3.35
C GLN A 152 2.38 8.42 -4.32
N LEU A 153 1.46 7.51 -4.01
CA LEU A 153 1.00 6.46 -4.95
C LEU A 153 0.32 7.05 -6.20
N LYS A 154 -0.54 8.08 -6.04
CA LYS A 154 -1.21 8.78 -7.15
C LYS A 154 -0.24 9.58 -8.03
N MET A 155 0.88 10.05 -7.49
CA MET A 155 1.90 10.80 -8.26
C MET A 155 2.96 9.90 -8.91
N ASN A 156 3.07 8.62 -8.52
CA ASN A 156 4.10 7.73 -9.04
C ASN A 156 3.70 7.08 -10.39
N ILE A 157 3.99 7.81 -11.48
CA ILE A 157 3.71 7.39 -12.86
C ILE A 157 4.47 6.12 -13.25
N GLU A 158 5.69 5.89 -12.73
CA GLU A 158 6.47 4.69 -13.03
C GLU A 158 5.81 3.42 -12.46
N LEU A 159 5.34 3.49 -11.21
CA LEU A 159 4.57 2.43 -10.55
C LEU A 159 3.27 2.13 -11.31
N GLN A 160 2.56 3.17 -11.73
CA GLN A 160 1.32 3.07 -12.52
C GLN A 160 1.58 2.37 -13.86
N GLN A 161 2.61 2.79 -14.61
CA GLN A 161 3.00 2.14 -15.86
C GLN A 161 3.50 0.71 -15.66
N SER A 162 4.14 0.39 -14.54
CA SER A 162 4.56 -0.97 -14.20
C SER A 162 3.36 -1.88 -13.97
N LEU A 163 2.40 -1.43 -13.16
CA LEU A 163 1.12 -2.12 -12.92
C LEU A 163 0.34 -2.33 -14.23
N MET A 164 0.26 -1.33 -15.11
CA MET A 164 -0.41 -1.47 -16.42
C MET A 164 0.32 -2.43 -17.39
N LYS A 165 1.62 -2.69 -17.21
CA LYS A 165 2.36 -3.71 -17.98
C LYS A 165 2.09 -5.13 -17.45
N LYS A 166 1.76 -5.26 -16.16
CA LYS A 166 1.36 -6.52 -15.51
C LYS A 166 -0.09 -6.87 -15.84
N ASP A 167 -1.01 -5.94 -15.62
CA ASP A 167 -2.45 -6.18 -15.72
C ASP A 167 -3.01 -5.69 -17.07
N ARG A 168 -3.08 -6.60 -18.05
CA ARG A 168 -3.55 -6.29 -19.42
C ARG A 168 -4.98 -5.72 -19.46
N SER A 169 -5.91 -6.32 -18.74
CA SER A 169 -7.32 -5.89 -18.69
C SER A 169 -7.48 -4.52 -18.02
N LEU A 170 -6.62 -4.18 -17.06
CA LEU A 170 -6.55 -2.84 -16.46
C LEU A 170 -6.08 -1.80 -17.48
N HIS A 171 -5.03 -2.12 -18.26
CA HIS A 171 -4.55 -1.26 -19.33
C HIS A 171 -5.62 -1.02 -20.40
N GLU A 172 -6.32 -2.06 -20.83
CA GLU A 172 -7.43 -1.95 -21.81
C GLU A 172 -8.59 -1.12 -21.26
N THR A 173 -8.99 -1.33 -20.00
CA THR A 173 -10.01 -0.53 -19.31
C THR A 173 -9.61 0.94 -19.23
N TYR A 174 -8.36 1.24 -18.86
CA TYR A 174 -7.83 2.62 -18.84
C TYR A 174 -7.86 3.26 -20.22
N VAL A 175 -7.34 2.58 -21.25
CA VAL A 175 -7.30 3.12 -22.63
C VAL A 175 -8.72 3.37 -23.15
N SER A 176 -9.64 2.45 -22.91
CA SER A 176 -11.04 2.59 -23.33
C SER A 176 -11.74 3.72 -22.58
N ALA A 177 -11.62 3.81 -21.25
CA ALA A 177 -12.18 4.91 -20.47
C ALA A 177 -11.59 6.26 -20.87
N MET A 178 -10.27 6.35 -21.08
CA MET A 178 -9.59 7.55 -21.57
C MET A 178 -10.07 7.97 -22.97
N SER A 179 -10.37 7.01 -23.85
CA SER A 179 -10.94 7.28 -25.18
C SER A 179 -12.42 7.69 -25.18
N THR A 180 -13.15 7.43 -24.08
CA THR A 180 -14.57 7.79 -23.91
C THR A 180 -14.80 8.88 -22.84
N LYS A 181 -13.72 9.53 -22.40
CA LYS A 181 -13.71 10.65 -21.46
C LYS A 181 -14.43 11.88 -22.06
N PRO A 182 -15.31 12.59 -21.32
CA PRO A 182 -15.86 13.88 -21.74
C PRO A 182 -14.76 14.89 -22.03
N ASP A 183 -14.92 15.69 -23.08
CA ASP A 183 -13.92 16.64 -23.57
C ASP A 183 -13.56 17.71 -22.51
N SER A 184 -14.55 18.16 -21.73
CA SER A 184 -14.43 19.15 -20.66
C SER A 184 -13.56 18.74 -19.46
N MET A 185 -13.36 17.44 -19.23
CA MET A 185 -12.48 16.95 -18.16
C MET A 185 -11.02 16.87 -18.62
N THR A 186 -10.06 17.29 -17.80
CA THR A 186 -8.64 17.18 -18.15
C THR A 186 -8.13 15.73 -18.04
N THR A 187 -7.11 15.37 -18.83
CA THR A 187 -6.41 14.08 -18.71
C THR A 187 -5.80 13.87 -17.31
N ALA A 188 -5.34 14.95 -16.66
CA ALA A 188 -4.78 14.89 -15.32
C ALA A 188 -5.86 14.55 -14.27
N ALA A 189 -7.05 15.17 -14.37
CA ALA A 189 -8.19 14.87 -13.50
C ALA A 189 -8.72 13.44 -13.73
N PHE A 190 -8.84 13.00 -14.99
CA PHE A 190 -9.22 11.61 -15.27
C PHE A 190 -8.22 10.62 -14.63
N ASN A 191 -6.92 10.88 -14.73
CA ASN A 191 -5.89 10.01 -14.17
C ASN A 191 -5.90 10.01 -12.63
N SER A 192 -6.07 11.16 -11.97
CA SER A 192 -6.15 11.21 -10.51
C SER A 192 -7.39 10.49 -9.98
N GLN A 193 -8.53 10.58 -10.68
CA GLN A 193 -9.76 9.86 -10.33
C GLN A 193 -9.65 8.34 -10.63
N PHE A 194 -9.10 7.94 -11.79
CA PHE A 194 -8.87 6.53 -12.13
C PHE A 194 -7.95 5.80 -11.13
N TRP A 195 -6.90 6.49 -10.67
CA TRP A 195 -5.99 5.94 -9.66
C TRP A 195 -6.49 6.12 -8.21
N SER A 196 -7.42 7.03 -7.93
CA SER A 196 -8.08 7.12 -6.61
C SER A 196 -8.90 5.87 -6.29
N MET A 197 -9.67 5.38 -7.27
CA MET A 197 -10.41 4.12 -7.16
C MET A 197 -9.52 2.88 -7.03
N ARG A 198 -8.21 3.01 -7.32
CA ARG A 198 -7.22 1.91 -7.43
C ARG A 198 -6.01 2.06 -6.53
N ILE A 199 -6.10 2.90 -5.50
CA ILE A 199 -5.09 3.04 -4.45
C ILE A 199 -4.69 1.68 -3.87
N ASN A 200 -5.67 0.80 -3.62
CA ASN A 200 -5.46 -0.56 -3.11
C ASN A 200 -4.55 -1.41 -4.01
N LEU A 201 -4.74 -1.34 -5.34
CA LEU A 201 -3.97 -2.10 -6.32
C LEU A 201 -2.57 -1.49 -6.52
N LEU A 202 -2.45 -0.16 -6.54
CA LEU A 202 -1.15 0.52 -6.53
C LEU A 202 -0.35 0.21 -5.26
N ARG A 203 -1.00 0.20 -4.09
CA ARG A 203 -0.40 -0.16 -2.80
C ARG A 203 0.04 -1.62 -2.79
N ALA A 204 -0.79 -2.55 -3.27
CA ALA A 204 -0.44 -3.96 -3.39
C ALA A 204 0.75 -4.19 -4.33
N HIS A 205 0.75 -3.56 -5.50
CA HIS A 205 1.86 -3.63 -6.46
C HIS A 205 3.15 -2.99 -5.90
N ALA A 206 3.03 -1.90 -5.14
CA ALA A 206 4.17 -1.27 -4.46
C ALA A 206 4.73 -2.16 -3.35
N ILE A 207 3.88 -2.83 -2.56
CA ILE A 207 4.29 -3.83 -1.57
C ILE A 207 5.06 -4.96 -2.25
N GLU A 208 4.48 -5.57 -3.28
CA GLU A 208 5.06 -6.68 -4.03
C GLU A 208 6.41 -6.30 -4.66
N THR A 209 6.48 -5.15 -5.33
CA THR A 209 7.73 -4.62 -5.94
C THR A 209 8.82 -4.33 -4.89
N ASN A 210 8.44 -3.99 -3.66
CA ASN A 210 9.39 -3.75 -2.56
C ASN A 210 9.61 -5.00 -1.67
N GLN A 211 8.94 -6.12 -1.95
CA GLN A 211 9.04 -7.34 -1.14
C GLN A 211 10.35 -8.08 -1.41
N LYS A 212 11.39 -7.73 -0.64
CA LYS A 212 12.70 -8.37 -0.70
C LYS A 212 12.66 -9.73 -0.01
N LYS A 213 13.33 -10.72 -0.60
CA LYS A 213 13.59 -12.01 0.05
C LYS A 213 14.43 -11.80 1.31
N GLY A 214 14.04 -12.45 2.42
CA GLY A 214 14.77 -12.39 3.69
C GLY A 214 16.21 -12.89 3.56
N ALA A 215 17.11 -12.31 4.37
CA ALA A 215 18.53 -12.66 4.36
C ALA A 215 18.76 -14.11 4.82
N TYR A 216 19.49 -14.90 4.04
CA TYR A 216 19.84 -16.29 4.35
C TYR A 216 21.33 -16.55 4.05
N ASN A 217 21.94 -17.55 4.69
CA ASN A 217 23.38 -17.85 4.57
C ASN A 217 23.75 -18.29 3.14
N VAL A 218 24.29 -17.37 2.33
CA VAL A 218 24.61 -17.63 0.91
C VAL A 218 25.83 -18.55 0.76
N LEU A 219 26.84 -18.38 1.62
CA LEU A 219 28.07 -19.20 1.58
C LEU A 219 27.82 -20.68 1.91
N SER A 220 26.70 -21.00 2.56
CA SER A 220 26.26 -22.39 2.75
C SER A 220 25.58 -23.00 1.53
N THR A 221 24.91 -22.20 0.69
CA THR A 221 24.11 -22.67 -0.45
C THR A 221 24.92 -22.74 -1.74
N VAL A 222 25.87 -21.82 -1.95
CA VAL A 222 26.78 -21.84 -3.11
C VAL A 222 27.84 -22.93 -2.90
N LYS A 223 27.53 -24.14 -3.37
CA LYS A 223 28.49 -25.25 -3.47
C LYS A 223 29.17 -25.23 -4.84
N PRO A 224 30.50 -25.40 -4.92
CA PRO A 224 31.18 -25.53 -6.19
C PRO A 224 30.68 -26.76 -6.96
N ARG A 225 30.54 -26.63 -8.29
CA ARG A 225 30.26 -27.75 -9.19
C ARG A 225 31.43 -27.89 -10.17
N THR A 226 31.96 -29.09 -10.29
CA THR A 226 32.90 -29.42 -11.37
C THR A 226 32.09 -29.72 -12.63
N VAL A 227 32.43 -29.05 -13.72
CA VAL A 227 31.85 -29.27 -15.06
C VAL A 227 33.02 -29.31 -16.04
N ASP A 228 33.14 -30.43 -16.77
CA ASP A 228 34.24 -30.70 -17.72
C ASP A 228 35.65 -30.63 -17.08
N GLY A 229 35.76 -31.04 -15.81
CA GLY A 229 37.01 -31.01 -15.03
C GLY A 229 37.34 -29.65 -14.42
N GLU A 230 36.78 -28.55 -14.95
CA GLU A 230 36.95 -27.21 -14.41
C GLU A 230 35.93 -26.89 -13.31
N LEU A 231 36.34 -26.05 -12.35
CA LEU A 231 35.50 -25.66 -11.21
C LEU A 231 34.68 -24.40 -11.52
N LYS A 232 33.50 -24.58 -12.12
CA LYS A 232 32.65 -23.46 -12.58
C LYS A 232 31.58 -23.11 -11.55
N LEU A 233 31.55 -21.84 -11.16
CA LEU A 233 30.65 -21.30 -10.15
C LEU A 233 29.51 -20.52 -10.81
N ASN A 234 28.33 -21.13 -10.88
CA ASN A 234 27.10 -20.44 -11.28
C ASN A 234 26.56 -19.64 -10.09
N ILE A 235 27.00 -18.38 -9.96
CA ILE A 235 26.56 -17.43 -8.93
C ILE A 235 25.67 -16.35 -9.57
N SER A 236 24.57 -15.97 -8.91
CA SER A 236 23.71 -14.88 -9.39
C SER A 236 24.14 -13.51 -8.85
N VAL A 237 23.79 -12.44 -9.56
CA VAL A 237 24.06 -11.06 -9.12
C VAL A 237 23.40 -10.77 -7.76
N GLU A 238 22.23 -11.33 -7.48
CA GLU A 238 21.57 -11.24 -6.18
C GLU A 238 22.38 -11.94 -5.06
N GLN A 239 22.95 -13.12 -5.34
CA GLN A 239 23.82 -13.82 -4.41
C GLN A 239 25.09 -13.02 -4.13
N VAL A 240 25.70 -12.41 -5.16
CA VAL A 240 26.86 -11.50 -5.02
C VAL A 240 26.51 -10.29 -4.13
N GLN A 241 25.40 -9.60 -4.41
CA GLN A 241 24.95 -8.47 -3.58
C GLN A 241 24.69 -8.85 -2.12
N MET A 242 24.09 -10.03 -1.90
CA MET A 242 23.81 -10.54 -0.56
C MET A 242 25.08 -11.00 0.17
N ILE A 243 26.07 -11.56 -0.52
CA ILE A 243 27.41 -11.84 0.02
C ILE A 243 28.11 -10.53 0.43
N PHE A 244 28.05 -9.48 -0.39
CA PHE A 244 28.59 -8.17 -0.02
C PHE A 244 27.87 -7.53 1.17
N ALA A 245 26.56 -7.71 1.30
CA ALA A 245 25.79 -7.27 2.46
C ALA A 245 26.19 -8.05 3.73
N GLN A 246 26.36 -9.37 3.63
CA GLN A 246 26.77 -10.24 4.74
C GLN A 246 28.23 -10.00 5.16
N HIS A 247 29.15 -9.85 4.22
CA HIS A 247 30.58 -9.73 4.48
C HIS A 247 31.20 -8.52 3.74
N PRO A 248 31.18 -7.31 4.35
CA PRO A 248 31.77 -6.10 3.77
C PRO A 248 33.27 -6.21 3.45
N LEU A 249 33.99 -7.12 4.12
CA LEU A 249 35.38 -7.47 3.77
C LEU A 249 35.50 -7.96 2.32
N ILE A 250 34.60 -8.84 1.87
CA ILE A 250 34.61 -9.35 0.49
C ILE A 250 34.36 -8.20 -0.49
N LYS A 251 33.48 -7.24 -0.16
CA LYS A 251 33.27 -6.05 -0.99
C LYS A 251 34.52 -5.17 -1.11
N ARG A 252 35.33 -5.04 -0.06
CA ARG A 252 36.63 -4.34 -0.12
C ARG A 252 37.61 -5.10 -1.02
N ILE A 253 37.82 -6.40 -0.76
CA ILE A 253 38.74 -7.24 -1.52
C ILE A 253 38.34 -7.32 -3.01
N TYR A 254 37.04 -7.37 -3.31
CA TYR A 254 36.50 -7.29 -4.67
C TYR A 254 36.86 -5.95 -5.35
N ASN A 255 36.54 -4.82 -4.70
CA ASN A 255 36.87 -3.49 -5.22
C ASN A 255 38.38 -3.24 -5.41
N GLU A 256 39.23 -3.92 -4.64
CA GLU A 256 40.70 -3.81 -4.72
C GLU A 256 41.30 -4.70 -5.84
N ASN A 257 40.63 -5.79 -6.23
CA ASN A 257 41.19 -6.83 -7.11
C ASN A 257 40.42 -7.06 -8.41
N VAL A 258 39.19 -6.58 -8.57
CA VAL A 258 38.42 -6.56 -9.83
C VAL A 258 38.40 -5.11 -10.31
N PRO A 259 38.85 -4.77 -11.55
CA PRO A 259 38.97 -5.66 -12.72
C PRO A 259 40.36 -6.32 -12.97
N ARG A 260 41.28 -6.35 -12.00
CA ARG A 260 42.61 -6.97 -12.21
C ARG A 260 42.54 -8.49 -12.39
N LEU A 261 41.56 -9.12 -11.76
CA LEU A 261 41.09 -10.48 -12.03
C LEU A 261 39.71 -10.42 -12.69
N THR A 262 39.36 -11.46 -13.45
CA THR A 262 37.98 -11.64 -13.93
C THR A 262 37.06 -12.03 -12.76
N GLU A 263 35.77 -11.71 -12.82
CA GLU A 263 34.83 -12.04 -11.74
C GLU A 263 34.73 -13.56 -11.49
N ALA A 264 34.71 -14.37 -12.55
CA ALA A 264 34.68 -15.84 -12.43
C ALA A 264 35.94 -16.40 -11.76
N GLU A 265 37.11 -15.83 -12.05
CA GLU A 265 38.39 -16.19 -11.43
C GLU A 265 38.47 -15.71 -9.96
N PHE A 266 37.97 -14.50 -9.68
CA PHE A 266 37.86 -13.99 -8.31
C PHE A 266 37.01 -14.92 -7.44
N TRP A 267 35.81 -15.31 -7.90
CA TRP A 267 34.93 -16.18 -7.12
C TRP A 267 35.49 -17.61 -7.01
N SER A 268 36.04 -18.20 -8.07
CA SER A 268 36.61 -19.56 -8.00
C SER A 268 37.79 -19.65 -7.01
N ARG A 269 38.69 -18.66 -7.01
CA ARG A 269 39.74 -18.53 -5.99
C ARG A 269 39.17 -18.29 -4.59
N PHE A 270 38.22 -17.36 -4.45
CA PHE A 270 37.58 -17.06 -3.17
C PHE A 270 36.99 -18.31 -2.51
N PHE A 271 36.13 -19.06 -3.21
CA PHE A 271 35.44 -20.23 -2.63
C PHE A 271 36.38 -21.42 -2.32
N LEU A 272 37.60 -21.45 -2.88
CA LEU A 272 38.64 -22.41 -2.53
C LEU A 272 39.55 -21.94 -1.37
N SER A 273 39.62 -20.63 -1.13
CA SER A 273 40.52 -20.02 -0.13
C SER A 273 40.21 -20.42 1.32
N LYS A 274 41.23 -20.35 2.19
CA LYS A 274 41.05 -20.53 3.64
C LYS A 274 40.11 -19.46 4.22
N LEU A 275 40.06 -18.26 3.63
CA LEU A 275 39.14 -17.19 4.04
C LEU A 275 37.66 -17.57 3.87
N ALA A 276 37.26 -18.17 2.74
CA ALA A 276 35.88 -18.64 2.57
C ALA A 276 35.53 -19.77 3.54
N LYS A 277 36.45 -20.71 3.79
CA LYS A 277 36.27 -21.76 4.80
C LYS A 277 36.07 -21.18 6.21
N LYS A 278 36.89 -20.20 6.61
CA LYS A 278 36.71 -19.47 7.89
C LYS A 278 35.33 -18.79 7.96
N LEU A 279 34.94 -18.01 6.95
CA LEU A 279 33.65 -17.31 6.92
C LEU A 279 32.44 -18.25 6.99
N LYS A 280 32.55 -19.44 6.39
CA LYS A 280 31.52 -20.49 6.40
C LYS A 280 31.46 -21.27 7.73
N GLY A 281 32.47 -21.13 8.59
CA GLY A 281 32.59 -21.96 9.80
C GLY A 281 33.05 -23.39 9.51
N GLU A 282 33.86 -23.60 8.47
CA GLU A 282 34.52 -24.89 8.24
C GLU A 282 35.89 -24.93 8.95
N ARG A 283 36.33 -26.12 9.34
CA ARG A 283 37.66 -26.33 9.92
C ARG A 283 38.72 -26.10 8.84
N VAL A 284 39.50 -25.03 8.98
CA VAL A 284 40.71 -24.81 8.18
C VAL A 284 41.74 -25.86 8.54
N THR A 285 42.43 -26.38 7.53
CA THR A 285 43.60 -27.24 7.65
C THR A 285 44.81 -26.58 7.00
N ASP A 286 46.01 -26.91 7.47
CA ASP A 286 47.24 -26.34 6.91
C ASP A 286 47.46 -26.82 5.45
N ASN A 287 46.95 -28.01 5.13
CA ASN A 287 46.89 -28.62 3.80
C ASN A 287 45.98 -27.89 2.79
N ASP A 288 45.12 -26.97 3.23
CA ASP A 288 44.30 -26.19 2.31
C ASP A 288 45.16 -25.26 1.44
N PRO A 289 44.78 -24.99 0.16
CA PRO A 289 45.53 -24.09 -0.69
C PRO A 289 45.54 -22.67 -0.09
N ALA A 290 46.73 -22.12 0.08
CA ALA A 290 46.91 -20.74 0.50
C ALA A 290 46.81 -19.80 -0.70
N ASP A 291 46.07 -18.70 -0.58
CA ASP A 291 45.94 -17.68 -1.62
C ASP A 291 46.51 -16.35 -1.11
N ALA A 292 47.54 -15.83 -1.78
CA ALA A 292 48.24 -14.60 -1.42
C ALA A 292 47.34 -13.34 -1.42
N ILE A 293 46.19 -13.38 -2.11
CA ILE A 293 45.20 -12.30 -2.12
C ILE A 293 44.32 -12.42 -0.87
N PHE A 294 43.72 -13.59 -0.64
CA PHE A 294 42.70 -13.74 0.41
C PHE A 294 43.28 -13.94 1.82
N ASP A 295 44.37 -14.69 1.98
CA ASP A 295 44.92 -15.02 3.31
C ASP A 295 45.59 -13.82 4.00
N LYS A 296 45.84 -12.72 3.27
CA LYS A 296 46.30 -11.44 3.81
C LYS A 296 45.28 -10.76 4.74
N TYR A 297 43.99 -11.03 4.57
CA TYR A 297 42.91 -10.33 5.28
C TYR A 297 42.37 -11.22 6.41
N ASN A 298 42.71 -10.91 7.67
CA ASN A 298 42.15 -11.64 8.81
C ASN A 298 40.73 -11.17 9.16
N ILE A 299 39.88 -12.12 9.59
CA ILE A 299 38.46 -11.90 9.89
C ILE A 299 38.24 -11.29 11.27
N ASP A 300 39.11 -11.61 12.25
CA ASP A 300 38.92 -11.24 13.66
C ASP A 300 38.68 -9.73 13.87
N GLY A 301 39.41 -8.88 13.14
CA GLY A 301 39.29 -7.42 13.23
C GLY A 301 37.95 -6.84 12.73
N ASN A 302 37.11 -7.62 12.06
CA ASN A 302 35.74 -7.25 11.67
C ASN A 302 34.69 -8.10 12.43
N LEU A 303 35.12 -8.98 13.33
CA LEU A 303 34.26 -9.85 14.14
C LEU A 303 34.15 -9.34 15.59
N GLN A 304 35.19 -8.67 16.09
CA GLN A 304 35.21 -8.01 17.40
C GLN A 304 34.15 -6.89 17.50
N ASP A 305 34.01 -6.06 16.47
CA ASP A 305 32.99 -5.00 16.39
C ASP A 305 31.55 -5.52 16.54
N ALA A 306 31.27 -6.72 16.03
CA ALA A 306 29.96 -7.36 16.14
C ALA A 306 29.73 -7.88 17.57
N HIS A 307 30.66 -8.70 18.08
CA HIS A 307 30.58 -9.27 19.44
C HIS A 307 30.38 -8.21 20.53
N SER A 308 30.93 -6.99 20.36
CA SER A 308 30.73 -5.88 21.30
C SER A 308 29.25 -5.57 21.59
N LYS A 309 28.36 -5.71 20.59
CA LYS A 309 26.94 -5.36 20.68
C LYS A 309 26.10 -6.44 21.34
N THR A 310 26.50 -7.70 21.17
CA THR A 310 25.88 -8.83 21.88
C THR A 310 26.19 -8.75 23.38
N THR A 311 27.43 -8.41 23.77
CA THR A 311 27.82 -8.24 25.19
C THR A 311 27.09 -7.07 25.87
N THR A 312 26.59 -6.08 25.13
CA THR A 312 25.76 -4.99 25.69
C THR A 312 24.28 -5.33 25.87
N GLN A 313 23.81 -6.53 25.50
CA GLN A 313 22.47 -6.99 25.85
C GLN A 313 22.47 -7.57 27.27
N PRO A 314 21.70 -7.05 28.23
CA PRO A 314 21.65 -7.58 29.58
C PRO A 314 20.88 -8.90 29.59
N VAL A 315 21.61 -10.02 29.50
CA VAL A 315 21.04 -11.37 29.69
C VAL A 315 20.48 -11.47 31.11
N PRO A 316 19.19 -11.80 31.32
CA PRO A 316 18.62 -11.90 32.65
C PRO A 316 19.35 -12.96 33.49
N HIS A 317 19.94 -12.53 34.60
CA HIS A 317 20.78 -13.34 35.51
C HIS A 317 19.96 -14.34 36.37
N ILE A 318 18.78 -14.73 35.88
CA ILE A 318 17.80 -15.61 36.53
C ILE A 318 18.27 -17.07 36.50
N ILE A 319 19.02 -17.45 35.46
CA ILE A 319 19.67 -18.75 35.30
C ILE A 319 21.14 -18.51 35.03
N ASP A 320 21.85 -17.98 36.03
CA ASP A 320 23.30 -17.91 35.98
C ASP A 320 23.92 -19.31 36.12
N ILE A 321 24.60 -19.77 35.08
CA ILE A 321 25.30 -21.06 35.05
C ILE A 321 26.73 -20.90 35.60
N GLU A 322 27.33 -19.71 35.50
CA GLU A 322 28.71 -19.44 35.89
C GLU A 322 28.84 -19.38 37.42
N GLY A 323 27.99 -18.61 38.11
CA GLY A 323 27.89 -18.62 39.58
C GLY A 323 27.39 -19.96 40.14
N ASN A 324 26.70 -20.79 39.35
CA ASN A 324 26.41 -22.18 39.72
C ASN A 324 27.65 -23.09 39.62
N GLU A 325 28.50 -22.94 38.60
CA GLU A 325 29.82 -23.58 38.59
C GLU A 325 30.68 -23.11 39.78
N GLU A 326 30.70 -21.81 40.11
CA GLU A 326 31.44 -21.29 41.28
C GLU A 326 30.94 -21.88 42.60
N ASN A 327 29.63 -21.85 42.86
CA ASN A 327 29.01 -22.25 44.12
C ASN A 327 29.13 -23.77 44.37
N GLN A 328 28.95 -24.60 43.33
CA GLN A 328 29.25 -26.04 43.42
C GLN A 328 30.76 -26.31 43.58
N GLY A 329 31.61 -25.30 43.35
CA GLY A 329 33.05 -25.37 43.52
C GLY A 329 33.73 -25.99 42.31
N GLY A 330 33.52 -25.40 41.13
CA GLY A 330 33.94 -25.86 39.79
C GLY A 330 35.44 -26.05 39.53
N PHE A 331 36.25 -26.10 40.59
CA PHE A 331 37.67 -26.50 40.57
C PHE A 331 38.09 -27.37 41.78
N LYS A 332 37.17 -27.80 42.66
CA LYS A 332 37.47 -28.58 43.88
C LYS A 332 38.07 -29.96 43.59
N GLY A 333 37.82 -30.52 42.41
CA GLY A 333 38.69 -31.51 41.80
C GLY A 333 39.59 -30.82 40.77
N GLY A 334 40.90 -30.77 41.01
CA GLY A 334 41.86 -29.94 40.24
C GLY A 334 42.12 -30.35 38.78
N ASN A 335 41.22 -31.12 38.16
CA ASN A 335 41.30 -31.51 36.76
C ASN A 335 40.73 -30.38 35.88
N ALA A 336 41.59 -29.62 35.21
CA ALA A 336 41.14 -28.66 34.21
C ALA A 336 40.36 -29.36 33.08
N LYS A 337 39.22 -28.76 32.66
CA LYS A 337 38.28 -29.27 31.62
C LYS A 337 39.05 -29.87 30.42
N ASP A 338 38.55 -30.95 29.82
CA ASP A 338 39.31 -31.76 28.85
C ASP A 338 39.85 -30.98 27.62
N VAL A 339 40.83 -31.56 26.92
CA VAL A 339 41.40 -31.10 25.64
C VAL A 339 40.32 -30.70 24.63
N GLU A 340 39.23 -31.45 24.50
CA GLU A 340 38.13 -31.12 23.57
C GLU A 340 37.16 -30.09 24.16
N MET A 341 37.04 -30.03 25.48
CA MET A 341 36.20 -29.07 26.23
C MET A 341 36.86 -27.69 26.44
N ARG A 342 38.04 -27.43 25.86
CA ARG A 342 38.71 -26.12 25.86
C ARG A 342 38.51 -25.40 24.52
N PRO A 343 38.20 -24.09 24.51
CA PRO A 343 38.09 -23.31 23.27
C PRO A 343 39.35 -23.42 22.39
N ARG A 344 39.21 -23.99 21.19
CA ARG A 344 40.30 -24.14 20.22
C ARG A 344 40.29 -22.99 19.23
N ALA A 345 41.40 -22.26 19.12
CA ALA A 345 41.55 -21.14 18.17
C ALA A 345 41.25 -21.56 16.71
N ASN A 346 41.56 -22.81 16.35
CA ASN A 346 41.35 -23.38 15.00
C ASN A 346 39.88 -23.75 14.70
N ILE A 347 38.94 -23.47 15.63
CA ILE A 347 37.51 -23.77 15.50
C ILE A 347 36.70 -22.46 15.69
N PRO A 348 36.78 -21.50 14.75
CA PRO A 348 36.03 -20.23 14.83
C PRO A 348 34.52 -20.39 14.60
N ILE A 349 34.07 -21.60 14.27
CA ILE A 349 32.72 -21.99 13.84
C ILE A 349 31.61 -21.32 14.66
N VAL A 350 31.71 -21.36 15.99
CA VAL A 350 30.69 -20.78 16.88
C VAL A 350 30.66 -19.26 16.77
N ARG A 351 31.81 -18.59 16.68
CA ARG A 351 31.86 -17.12 16.54
C ARG A 351 31.30 -16.67 15.19
N THR A 352 31.65 -17.37 14.11
CA THR A 352 31.19 -17.04 12.75
C THR A 352 29.71 -17.35 12.56
N LEU A 353 29.20 -18.44 13.15
CA LEU A 353 27.77 -18.74 13.18
C LEU A 353 27.00 -17.70 14.02
N ASN A 354 27.47 -17.38 15.23
CA ASN A 354 26.81 -16.41 16.10
C ASN A 354 26.72 -15.03 15.45
N SER A 355 27.83 -14.50 14.91
CA SER A 355 27.83 -13.19 14.22
C SER A 355 26.98 -13.20 12.93
N LEU A 356 26.90 -14.33 12.22
CA LEU A 356 25.99 -14.46 11.09
C LEU A 356 24.52 -14.49 11.52
N SER A 357 24.19 -15.18 12.62
CA SER A 357 22.82 -15.22 13.16
C SER A 357 22.39 -13.87 13.73
N GLU A 358 23.27 -13.17 14.47
CA GLU A 358 23.10 -11.77 14.89
C GLU A 358 22.79 -10.90 13.67
N LYS A 359 23.59 -11.01 12.61
CA LYS A 359 23.41 -10.20 11.40
C LYS A 359 22.16 -10.56 10.59
N ILE A 360 21.65 -11.79 10.66
CA ILE A 360 20.36 -12.15 10.07
C ILE A 360 19.22 -11.57 10.93
N MET A 361 19.26 -11.76 12.25
CA MET A 361 18.25 -11.24 13.19
C MET A 361 18.19 -9.70 13.21
N ALA A 362 19.31 -9.00 13.05
CA ALA A 362 19.35 -7.53 12.96
C ALA A 362 18.62 -6.94 11.74
N ASN A 363 18.23 -7.78 10.76
CA ASN A 363 17.37 -7.38 9.63
C ASN A 363 15.89 -7.77 9.83
N VAL A 364 15.56 -8.50 10.90
CA VAL A 364 14.18 -8.88 11.25
C VAL A 364 13.63 -7.84 12.23
N PRO A 365 12.44 -7.26 12.00
CA PRO A 365 11.83 -6.36 12.98
C PRO A 365 11.55 -7.13 14.29
N PRO A 366 11.82 -6.55 15.47
CA PRO A 366 11.58 -7.22 16.74
C PRO A 366 10.09 -7.59 16.85
N SER A 367 9.82 -8.90 16.98
CA SER A 367 8.44 -9.41 16.99
C SER A 367 7.74 -9.12 18.32
N ASP A 368 8.51 -9.07 19.41
CA ASP A 368 8.07 -8.48 20.66
C ASP A 368 8.36 -6.98 20.66
N ASN A 369 7.32 -6.18 20.86
CA ASN A 369 7.41 -4.72 20.96
C ASN A 369 7.90 -4.29 22.37
N THR A 370 8.98 -4.92 22.86
CA THR A 370 9.66 -4.54 24.08
C THR A 370 10.47 -3.27 23.81
N ALA A 371 9.92 -2.12 24.21
CA ALA A 371 10.72 -0.93 24.43
C ALA A 371 11.77 -1.26 25.51
N TYR A 372 13.03 -1.39 25.10
CA TYR A 372 14.14 -1.57 26.01
C TYR A 372 14.46 -0.22 26.67
N ASP A 373 13.70 0.12 27.70
CA ASP A 373 14.00 1.28 28.55
C ASP A 373 15.43 1.15 29.10
N ALA A 374 16.21 2.23 28.99
CA ALA A 374 17.67 2.23 29.17
C ALA A 374 18.16 1.87 30.59
N GLN A 375 17.25 1.58 31.52
CA GLN A 375 17.51 1.18 32.89
C GLN A 375 17.44 -0.35 33.10
N GLY A 376 16.97 -1.14 32.14
CA GLY A 376 17.11 -2.61 32.10
C GLY A 376 16.43 -3.43 33.21
N LEU A 377 15.67 -2.82 34.12
CA LEU A 377 15.25 -3.43 35.39
C LEU A 377 13.80 -3.95 35.44
N TYR A 378 13.04 -3.90 34.34
CA TYR A 378 11.57 -4.09 34.37
C TYR A 378 10.97 -5.12 33.39
N ASN A 379 11.77 -6.07 32.87
CA ASN A 379 11.23 -7.21 32.12
C ASN A 379 10.87 -8.42 33.02
N THR A 380 11.57 -8.65 34.14
CA THR A 380 11.35 -9.81 35.02
C THR A 380 9.91 -9.92 35.51
N SER A 381 9.27 -8.82 35.93
CA SER A 381 7.87 -8.84 36.34
C SER A 381 6.92 -9.20 35.19
N ARG A 382 7.21 -8.72 33.97
CA ARG A 382 6.43 -9.03 32.76
C ARG A 382 6.59 -10.50 32.35
N GLU A 383 7.80 -11.04 32.42
CA GLU A 383 8.11 -12.47 32.19
C GLU A 383 7.44 -13.38 33.22
N LEU A 384 7.38 -12.95 34.50
CA LEU A 384 6.68 -13.66 35.57
C LEU A 384 5.13 -13.58 35.47
N THR A 385 4.56 -12.69 34.64
CA THR A 385 3.09 -12.68 34.41
C THR A 385 2.65 -13.81 33.48
N LEU A 386 2.34 -14.97 34.08
CA LEU A 386 1.65 -16.08 33.41
C LEU A 386 0.40 -15.58 32.67
N ARG A 387 0.20 -16.04 31.43
CA ARG A 387 -0.94 -15.61 30.58
C ARG A 387 -2.28 -15.90 31.25
N ASP A 388 -2.40 -17.06 31.90
CA ASP A 388 -3.62 -17.56 32.53
C ASP A 388 -4.00 -16.79 33.82
N LEU A 389 -3.07 -15.98 34.35
CA LEU A 389 -3.28 -15.09 35.50
C LEU A 389 -3.51 -13.62 35.07
N LYS A 390 -3.51 -13.35 33.77
CA LYS A 390 -4.04 -12.08 33.24
C LYS A 390 -5.55 -12.26 33.16
N GLY A 391 -6.28 -11.45 33.94
CA GLY A 391 -7.72 -11.32 33.73
C GLY A 391 -8.01 -10.84 32.30
N ASP A 392 -9.25 -11.03 31.84
CA ASP A 392 -9.68 -10.64 30.51
C ASP A 392 -9.24 -9.20 30.20
N GLY A 393 -8.34 -9.04 29.23
CA GLY A 393 -7.70 -7.77 28.93
C GLY A 393 -8.75 -6.75 28.51
N GLU A 394 -8.72 -5.55 29.12
CA GLU A 394 -9.80 -4.55 29.08
C GLU A 394 -10.46 -4.43 27.71
N GLU A 395 -11.61 -5.09 27.56
CA GLU A 395 -12.31 -5.09 26.29
C GLU A 395 -12.88 -3.70 26.04
N GLN A 396 -12.29 -2.97 25.08
CA GLN A 396 -12.75 -1.65 24.64
C GLN A 396 -14.05 -1.71 23.80
N ARG A 397 -15.00 -2.54 24.25
CA ARG A 397 -16.36 -2.64 23.73
C ARG A 397 -17.14 -1.39 24.13
N ILE A 398 -17.38 -0.51 23.17
CA ILE A 398 -18.24 0.66 23.35
C ILE A 398 -19.67 0.16 23.65
N MET A 399 -20.06 0.25 24.93
CA MET A 399 -21.36 -0.18 25.44
C MET A 399 -22.50 0.72 24.92
N LEU A 400 -22.95 0.47 23.68
CA LEU A 400 -23.98 1.24 23.00
C LEU A 400 -25.36 1.07 23.67
N SER A 401 -25.65 1.97 24.60
CA SER A 401 -26.94 2.05 25.30
C SER A 401 -28.01 2.68 24.40
N ILE A 402 -28.63 1.86 23.54
CA ILE A 402 -29.69 2.29 22.60
C ILE A 402 -30.93 2.75 23.38
N LYS A 403 -31.14 4.07 23.43
CA LYS A 403 -32.25 4.69 24.17
C LYS A 403 -33.62 4.41 23.55
N GLU A 404 -33.71 4.36 22.23
CA GLU A 404 -34.98 4.24 21.49
C GLU A 404 -35.21 2.84 20.90
N ARG A 405 -35.07 1.81 21.73
CA ARG A 405 -35.17 0.40 21.30
C ARG A 405 -36.47 0.08 20.56
N ASN A 406 -37.58 0.75 20.91
CA ASN A 406 -38.89 0.52 20.29
C ASN A 406 -38.97 1.09 18.86
N ASN A 407 -38.36 2.26 18.59
CA ASN A 407 -38.35 2.88 17.27
C ASN A 407 -37.56 2.05 16.25
N PHE A 408 -36.60 1.23 16.72
CA PHE A 408 -35.85 0.29 15.89
C PHE A 408 -36.69 -0.91 15.42
N PHE A 409 -37.74 -1.28 16.17
CA PHE A 409 -38.66 -2.36 15.79
C PHE A 409 -39.84 -1.87 14.94
N SER A 410 -40.21 -0.59 15.00
CA SER A 410 -41.35 -0.03 14.25
C SER A 410 -41.01 0.50 12.85
N SER A 411 -39.73 0.48 12.44
CA SER A 411 -39.23 1.24 11.28
C SER A 411 -38.76 0.38 10.08
N LYS A 412 -38.86 -0.96 10.16
CA LYS A 412 -38.43 -1.84 9.06
C LYS A 412 -39.49 -2.81 8.52
N ASP A 413 -40.54 -3.12 9.28
CA ASP A 413 -41.57 -4.07 8.85
C ASP A 413 -42.95 -3.42 8.62
N SER A 414 -43.42 -3.51 7.38
CA SER A 414 -44.80 -3.37 6.92
C SER A 414 -45.47 -1.97 6.99
N PRO A 415 -46.52 -1.74 6.15
CA PRO A 415 -47.36 -0.52 6.18
C PRO A 415 -48.33 -0.49 7.38
N ALA A 416 -47.81 -0.72 8.59
CA ALA A 416 -48.58 -0.90 9.81
C ALA A 416 -49.24 0.39 10.35
N GLN A 417 -48.99 1.57 9.75
CA GLN A 417 -49.64 2.82 10.17
C GLN A 417 -51.16 2.82 10.04
N ARG A 418 -51.77 1.98 9.18
CA ARG A 418 -53.24 1.78 9.19
C ARG A 418 -53.73 0.90 10.36
N GLY A 419 -52.83 0.15 11.00
CA GLY A 419 -53.11 -0.69 12.16
C GLY A 419 -52.80 -0.02 13.50
N GLY A 420 -51.86 0.93 13.55
CA GLY A 420 -51.43 1.63 14.77
C GLY A 420 -52.58 2.32 15.51
N ASP A 421 -53.26 3.25 14.85
CA ASP A 421 -54.42 3.96 15.44
C ASP A 421 -55.58 3.00 15.76
N VAL A 422 -55.76 1.95 14.95
CA VAL A 422 -56.81 0.94 15.14
C VAL A 422 -56.52 0.03 16.33
N LEU A 423 -55.25 -0.23 16.66
CA LEU A 423 -54.83 -0.99 17.83
C LEU A 423 -54.81 -0.10 19.09
N GLY A 424 -54.37 1.15 18.98
CA GLY A 424 -54.45 2.14 20.07
C GLY A 424 -55.88 2.50 20.46
N SER A 425 -56.82 2.42 19.53
CA SER A 425 -58.27 2.61 19.76
C SER A 425 -58.98 1.36 20.29
N GLN A 426 -58.34 0.18 20.28
CA GLN A 426 -58.94 -1.06 20.77
C GLN A 426 -58.76 -1.21 22.27
N ARG A 427 -59.86 -1.24 23.02
CA ARG A 427 -59.84 -1.56 24.45
C ARG A 427 -59.48 -3.05 24.59
N PRO A 428 -58.45 -3.42 25.38
CA PRO A 428 -58.00 -4.82 25.46
C PRO A 428 -59.06 -5.76 26.04
N GLU A 429 -59.99 -5.22 26.84
CA GLU A 429 -61.16 -5.92 27.37
C GLU A 429 -62.05 -6.48 26.24
N ASP A 430 -62.33 -5.67 25.21
CA ASP A 430 -63.20 -6.04 24.09
C ASP A 430 -62.53 -7.07 23.16
N VAL A 431 -61.20 -6.98 23.01
CA VAL A 431 -60.39 -7.96 22.27
C VAL A 431 -60.36 -9.29 23.02
N LEU A 432 -60.12 -9.29 24.33
CA LEU A 432 -60.15 -10.49 25.17
C LEU A 432 -61.55 -11.12 25.23
N ALA A 433 -62.62 -10.32 25.24
CA ALA A 433 -63.98 -10.80 25.14
C ALA A 433 -64.23 -11.50 23.79
N LYS A 434 -63.83 -10.90 22.66
CA LYS A 434 -63.90 -11.55 21.34
C LYS A 434 -63.07 -12.84 21.27
N MET A 435 -61.87 -12.86 21.84
CA MET A 435 -60.98 -14.03 21.82
C MET A 435 -61.54 -15.19 22.67
N ARG A 436 -62.10 -14.89 23.85
CA ARG A 436 -62.85 -15.85 24.67
C ARG A 436 -64.12 -16.36 23.97
N ASN A 437 -64.84 -15.47 23.30
CA ASN A 437 -66.03 -15.83 22.53
C ASN A 437 -65.67 -16.72 21.31
N LEU A 438 -64.52 -16.50 20.68
CA LEU A 438 -64.03 -17.38 19.61
C LEU A 438 -63.67 -18.78 20.14
N HIS A 439 -63.04 -18.88 21.32
CA HIS A 439 -62.77 -20.16 21.98
C HIS A 439 -64.04 -20.88 22.48
N THR A 440 -65.10 -20.16 22.84
CA THR A 440 -66.39 -20.75 23.29
C THR A 440 -67.40 -20.95 22.15
N ALA A 441 -67.13 -20.43 20.95
CA ALA A 441 -67.90 -20.68 19.73
C ALA A 441 -67.37 -21.87 18.90
N GLY A 442 -66.33 -22.57 19.37
CA GLY A 442 -66.00 -23.90 18.88
C GLY A 442 -67.05 -24.91 19.38
N PRO A 443 -67.76 -25.65 18.50
CA PRO A 443 -68.80 -26.59 18.94
C PRO A 443 -68.19 -27.79 19.68
N ASP A 444 -68.88 -28.29 20.70
CA ASP A 444 -68.42 -29.37 21.60
C ASP A 444 -68.05 -30.67 20.86
N LYS A 445 -66.78 -30.79 20.47
CA LYS A 445 -66.13 -32.06 20.13
C LYS A 445 -64.72 -32.10 20.70
N THR A 446 -64.50 -33.08 21.59
CA THR A 446 -63.20 -33.38 22.20
C THR A 446 -62.25 -33.99 21.16
N GLY A 447 -61.47 -33.15 20.49
CA GLY A 447 -60.43 -33.60 19.55
C GLY A 447 -59.91 -32.46 18.68
N ASP A 448 -58.65 -32.09 18.92
CA ASP A 448 -57.80 -31.22 18.10
C ASP A 448 -58.37 -29.84 17.68
N ILE A 449 -57.99 -28.78 18.41
CA ILE A 449 -58.22 -27.39 17.98
C ILE A 449 -57.06 -26.97 17.04
N GLY A 450 -56.93 -27.70 15.94
CA GLY A 450 -56.10 -27.29 14.81
C GLY A 450 -56.70 -26.08 14.10
N LEU A 451 -55.87 -25.18 13.57
CA LEU A 451 -56.29 -24.00 12.80
C LEU A 451 -56.75 -24.36 11.36
N GLN A 452 -57.63 -25.37 11.25
CA GLN A 452 -58.25 -25.80 9.98
C GLN A 452 -59.44 -24.90 9.61
N ILE A 453 -59.20 -23.59 9.53
CA ILE A 453 -60.17 -22.63 8.97
C ILE A 453 -60.13 -22.74 7.44
N ASN A 454 -60.78 -23.78 6.90
CA ASN A 454 -61.09 -23.98 5.47
C ASN A 454 -59.97 -23.60 4.48
N ILE A 455 -58.75 -24.10 4.70
CA ILE A 455 -57.71 -24.15 3.66
C ILE A 455 -57.99 -25.40 2.82
N ASP A 456 -58.97 -25.28 1.93
CA ASP A 456 -59.47 -26.33 1.04
C ASP A 456 -58.49 -26.56 -0.13
N LEU A 457 -57.35 -27.17 0.18
CA LEU A 457 -56.29 -27.52 -0.77
C LEU A 457 -56.60 -28.84 -1.48
N ASP A 458 -57.65 -28.84 -2.31
CA ASP A 458 -57.95 -29.93 -3.25
C ASP A 458 -56.96 -29.88 -4.43
N ILE A 459 -55.81 -30.55 -4.24
CA ILE A 459 -54.63 -30.46 -5.12
C ILE A 459 -54.81 -31.23 -6.44
N ASP A 460 -55.71 -32.22 -6.48
CA ASP A 460 -55.88 -33.14 -7.63
C ASP A 460 -57.17 -32.90 -8.44
N SER A 461 -57.91 -31.81 -8.18
CA SER A 461 -59.21 -31.50 -8.81
C SER A 461 -59.10 -30.95 -10.24
N ASP A 462 -58.86 -31.81 -11.22
CA ASP A 462 -58.72 -31.45 -12.64
C ASP A 462 -60.09 -31.32 -13.36
N SER A 463 -60.99 -30.52 -12.77
CA SER A 463 -62.39 -30.35 -13.23
C SER A 463 -62.67 -28.92 -13.73
N ASP A 464 -62.74 -28.75 -15.06
CA ASP A 464 -63.02 -27.47 -15.74
C ASP A 464 -64.50 -27.02 -15.62
N ASN A 465 -65.07 -26.88 -14.41
CA ASN A 465 -66.44 -26.37 -14.25
C ASN A 465 -66.72 -25.57 -12.97
N GLU A 466 -67.65 -24.61 -13.06
CA GLU A 466 -68.13 -23.70 -11.99
C GLU A 466 -67.07 -22.83 -11.28
N SER A 467 -66.84 -21.63 -11.82
CA SER A 467 -65.83 -20.66 -11.37
C SER A 467 -66.23 -19.88 -10.09
N LYS A 468 -65.69 -20.30 -8.93
CA LYS A 468 -65.72 -19.48 -7.70
C LYS A 468 -64.70 -18.33 -7.78
N PRO A 469 -65.08 -17.05 -7.53
CA PRO A 469 -64.21 -15.88 -7.78
C PRO A 469 -62.91 -15.75 -6.96
N GLY A 470 -62.62 -16.67 -6.04
CA GLY A 470 -61.45 -16.62 -5.15
C GLY A 470 -60.38 -17.69 -5.38
N LEU A 471 -60.73 -18.87 -5.92
CA LEU A 471 -59.78 -19.99 -6.03
C LEU A 471 -58.73 -19.79 -7.13
N ASN A 472 -59.08 -19.07 -8.20
CA ASN A 472 -58.16 -18.86 -9.32
C ASN A 472 -56.89 -18.10 -8.88
N ALA A 473 -56.99 -17.17 -7.92
CA ALA A 473 -55.88 -16.34 -7.50
C ALA A 473 -54.68 -17.15 -6.95
N THR A 474 -54.91 -18.27 -6.25
CA THR A 474 -53.81 -19.13 -5.77
C THR A 474 -53.26 -20.02 -6.88
N ARG A 475 -54.12 -20.64 -7.71
CA ARG A 475 -53.71 -21.48 -8.85
C ARG A 475 -52.96 -20.67 -9.91
N ASP A 476 -53.32 -19.40 -10.11
CA ASP A 476 -52.65 -18.50 -11.05
C ASP A 476 -51.35 -17.90 -10.45
N ALA A 477 -51.31 -17.59 -9.15
CA ALA A 477 -50.05 -17.24 -8.47
C ALA A 477 -49.04 -18.40 -8.46
N ILE A 478 -49.49 -19.65 -8.32
CA ILE A 478 -48.65 -20.84 -8.44
C ILE A 478 -48.10 -20.97 -9.87
N LYS A 479 -48.94 -20.82 -10.91
CA LYS A 479 -48.47 -20.80 -12.31
C LYS A 479 -47.50 -19.67 -12.61
N GLU A 480 -47.70 -18.49 -12.01
CA GLU A 480 -46.80 -17.35 -12.20
C GLU A 480 -45.45 -17.58 -11.52
N ALA A 481 -45.44 -18.13 -10.31
CA ALA A 481 -44.22 -18.56 -9.62
C ALA A 481 -43.50 -19.72 -10.36
N GLU A 482 -44.23 -20.71 -10.87
CA GLU A 482 -43.68 -21.81 -11.68
C GLU A 482 -43.03 -21.26 -12.95
N LYS A 483 -43.73 -20.36 -13.66
CA LYS A 483 -43.23 -19.67 -14.86
C LYS A 483 -41.97 -18.85 -14.58
N ASP A 484 -41.90 -18.15 -13.44
CA ASP A 484 -40.71 -17.39 -13.04
C ASP A 484 -39.52 -18.29 -12.70
N VAL A 485 -39.74 -19.37 -11.93
CA VAL A 485 -38.73 -20.40 -11.64
C VAL A 485 -38.21 -21.05 -12.93
N ILE A 486 -39.11 -21.43 -13.85
CA ILE A 486 -38.74 -21.99 -15.16
C ILE A 486 -37.98 -20.96 -16.01
N ALA A 487 -38.37 -19.68 -16.00
CA ALA A 487 -37.66 -18.62 -16.70
C ALA A 487 -36.24 -18.40 -16.14
N GLY A 488 -36.09 -18.38 -14.81
CA GLY A 488 -34.79 -18.29 -14.12
C GLY A 488 -33.87 -19.47 -14.44
N ILE A 489 -34.40 -20.71 -14.43
CA ILE A 489 -33.64 -21.91 -14.83
C ILE A 489 -33.22 -21.85 -16.30
N GLN A 490 -34.11 -21.40 -17.21
CA GLN A 490 -33.77 -21.21 -18.62
C GLN A 490 -32.70 -20.13 -18.82
N GLN A 491 -32.80 -19.00 -18.10
CA GLN A 491 -31.81 -17.92 -18.14
C GLN A 491 -30.44 -18.42 -17.66
N GLN A 492 -30.36 -19.01 -16.47
CA GLN A 492 -29.11 -19.51 -15.91
C GLN A 492 -28.47 -20.58 -16.81
N ARG A 493 -29.27 -21.48 -17.39
CA ARG A 493 -28.79 -22.47 -18.37
C ARG A 493 -28.24 -21.80 -19.63
N SER A 494 -28.92 -20.79 -20.17
CA SER A 494 -28.47 -20.08 -21.37
C SER A 494 -27.19 -19.27 -21.18
N GLN A 495 -27.00 -18.69 -19.99
CA GLN A 495 -25.77 -17.99 -19.59
C GLN A 495 -24.58 -18.95 -19.48
N LYS A 496 -24.79 -20.15 -18.92
CA LYS A 496 -23.72 -21.12 -18.62
C LYS A 496 -23.39 -22.09 -19.76
N TYR A 497 -24.36 -22.40 -20.63
CA TYR A 497 -24.25 -23.45 -21.66
C TYR A 497 -24.87 -23.06 -23.03
N GLY A 498 -25.23 -21.80 -23.25
CA GLY A 498 -25.86 -21.35 -24.50
C GLY A 498 -27.16 -22.11 -24.83
N ARG A 499 -27.33 -22.45 -26.12
CA ARG A 499 -28.25 -23.51 -26.57
C ARG A 499 -27.41 -24.77 -26.86
N ALA A 500 -28.03 -25.95 -26.76
CA ALA A 500 -27.40 -27.28 -26.81
C ALA A 500 -26.77 -27.71 -28.16
N SER A 501 -26.23 -26.76 -28.93
CA SER A 501 -25.44 -26.96 -30.14
C SER A 501 -24.28 -25.96 -30.25
N ASP A 502 -24.00 -25.18 -29.21
CA ASP A 502 -23.04 -24.07 -29.20
C ASP A 502 -22.41 -23.88 -27.80
N ASP A 503 -21.74 -24.93 -27.31
CA ASP A 503 -20.92 -24.87 -26.07
C ASP A 503 -19.77 -23.84 -26.16
N THR A 504 -19.48 -23.35 -27.38
CA THR A 504 -18.46 -22.35 -27.68
C THR A 504 -18.89 -20.90 -27.45
N SER A 505 -20.19 -20.60 -27.44
CA SER A 505 -20.70 -19.22 -27.42
C SER A 505 -21.84 -19.07 -26.40
N PRO A 506 -21.56 -18.62 -25.15
CA PRO A 506 -22.62 -18.40 -24.17
C PRO A 506 -23.66 -17.41 -24.70
N MET A 507 -24.94 -17.78 -24.59
CA MET A 507 -26.11 -17.11 -25.21
C MET A 507 -26.02 -16.87 -26.74
N GLY A 508 -25.04 -17.44 -27.44
CA GLY A 508 -24.81 -17.27 -28.89
C GLY A 508 -24.21 -15.92 -29.29
N ILE A 509 -23.47 -15.25 -28.39
CA ILE A 509 -22.74 -14.01 -28.71
C ILE A 509 -21.30 -14.35 -29.13
N PRO A 510 -20.77 -13.80 -30.24
CA PRO A 510 -19.36 -13.95 -30.64
C PRO A 510 -18.39 -13.36 -29.61
N THR A 511 -17.21 -13.97 -29.44
CA THR A 511 -16.23 -13.55 -28.43
C THR A 511 -15.83 -12.07 -28.58
N THR A 512 -15.67 -11.58 -29.81
CA THR A 512 -15.41 -10.17 -30.15
C THR A 512 -16.44 -9.21 -29.53
N ILE A 513 -17.72 -9.56 -29.56
CA ILE A 513 -18.81 -8.77 -28.96
C ILE A 513 -18.85 -8.99 -27.44
N SER A 514 -18.55 -10.20 -26.94
CA SER A 514 -18.43 -10.47 -25.51
C SER A 514 -17.32 -9.65 -24.85
N ASP A 515 -16.16 -9.52 -25.49
CA ASP A 515 -15.02 -8.74 -24.99
C ASP A 515 -15.32 -7.24 -25.03
N LYS A 516 -15.96 -6.74 -26.10
CA LYS A 516 -16.50 -5.37 -26.18
C LYS A 516 -17.55 -5.11 -25.09
N CYS A 517 -18.42 -6.08 -24.81
CA CYS A 517 -19.39 -6.01 -23.72
C CYS A 517 -18.69 -5.92 -22.36
N ALA A 518 -17.69 -6.77 -22.07
CA ALA A 518 -16.93 -6.72 -20.83
C ALA A 518 -16.20 -5.37 -20.66
N LEU A 519 -15.58 -4.85 -21.72
CA LEU A 519 -14.87 -3.57 -21.71
C LEU A 519 -15.80 -2.36 -21.54
N THR A 520 -16.96 -2.35 -22.22
CA THR A 520 -17.96 -1.29 -22.04
C THR A 520 -18.64 -1.36 -20.69
N HIS A 521 -18.91 -2.56 -20.16
CA HIS A 521 -19.38 -2.79 -18.80
C HIS A 521 -18.40 -2.23 -17.76
N ALA A 522 -17.12 -2.63 -17.82
CA ALA A 522 -16.08 -2.17 -16.92
C ALA A 522 -15.94 -0.63 -16.95
N THR A 523 -15.76 -0.04 -18.13
CA THR A 523 -15.59 1.42 -18.24
C THR A 523 -16.85 2.23 -17.89
N THR A 524 -18.05 1.68 -18.10
CA THR A 524 -19.30 2.29 -17.60
C THR A 524 -19.36 2.25 -16.07
N ILE A 525 -18.93 1.16 -15.45
CA ILE A 525 -18.84 1.03 -13.98
C ILE A 525 -17.79 1.98 -13.40
N GLU A 526 -16.68 2.24 -14.09
CA GLU A 526 -15.72 3.28 -13.66
C GLU A 526 -16.34 4.67 -13.58
N PHE A 527 -17.05 5.09 -14.64
CA PHE A 527 -17.74 6.38 -14.61
C PHE A 527 -18.87 6.41 -13.58
N LEU A 528 -19.55 5.28 -13.33
CA LEU A 528 -20.56 5.17 -12.27
C LEU A 528 -19.93 5.33 -10.86
N HIS A 529 -18.77 4.71 -10.61
CA HIS A 529 -18.03 4.87 -9.36
C HIS A 529 -17.54 6.31 -9.17
N GLN A 530 -16.95 6.92 -10.20
CA GLN A 530 -16.50 8.32 -10.16
C GLN A 530 -17.69 9.27 -9.93
N PHE A 531 -18.84 9.01 -10.56
CA PHE A 531 -20.07 9.78 -10.34
C PHE A 531 -20.53 9.67 -8.87
N TRP A 532 -20.64 8.47 -8.31
CA TRP A 532 -21.11 8.31 -6.92
C TRP A 532 -20.11 8.85 -5.89
N ASP A 533 -18.80 8.73 -6.12
CA ASP A 533 -17.78 9.33 -5.25
C ASP A 533 -17.87 10.87 -5.24
N GLY A 534 -18.08 11.50 -6.41
CA GLY A 534 -18.31 12.95 -6.49
C GLY A 534 -19.66 13.39 -5.90
N PHE A 535 -20.75 12.71 -6.28
CA PHE A 535 -22.11 13.06 -5.88
C PHE A 535 -22.37 12.86 -4.37
N LEU A 536 -21.68 11.92 -3.73
CA LEU A 536 -21.84 11.63 -2.30
C LEU A 536 -20.79 12.28 -1.39
N SER A 537 -19.75 12.95 -1.92
CA SER A 537 -18.78 13.63 -1.05
C SER A 537 -19.32 14.95 -0.47
N GLY A 538 -20.27 15.59 -1.17
CA GLY A 538 -20.89 16.85 -0.73
C GLY A 538 -20.00 18.10 -0.94
N ASP A 539 -18.87 17.97 -1.64
CA ASP A 539 -17.96 19.07 -1.92
C ASP A 539 -18.50 19.95 -3.07
N PRO A 540 -18.76 21.25 -2.86
CA PRO A 540 -19.32 22.12 -3.91
C PRO A 540 -18.36 22.29 -5.10
N ASP A 541 -17.05 22.26 -4.85
CA ASP A 541 -16.01 22.35 -5.89
C ASP A 541 -16.08 21.19 -6.90
N ARG A 542 -16.68 20.05 -6.51
CA ARG A 542 -16.84 18.86 -7.36
C ARG A 542 -18.13 18.86 -8.18
N ALA A 543 -19.06 19.80 -7.96
CA ALA A 543 -20.33 19.85 -8.69
C ALA A 543 -20.12 19.92 -10.22
N ILE A 544 -19.10 20.65 -10.67
CA ILE A 544 -18.69 20.74 -12.08
C ILE A 544 -18.15 19.40 -12.60
N GLU A 545 -17.40 18.64 -11.79
CA GLU A 545 -16.97 17.27 -12.14
C GLU A 545 -18.18 16.34 -12.30
N VAL A 546 -19.13 16.41 -11.36
CA VAL A 546 -20.35 15.59 -11.34
C VAL A 546 -21.24 15.87 -12.56
N GLN A 547 -21.33 17.13 -13.03
CA GLN A 547 -22.03 17.48 -14.27
C GLN A 547 -21.43 16.77 -15.50
N TYR A 548 -20.09 16.80 -15.66
CA TYR A 548 -19.42 16.12 -16.77
C TYR A 548 -19.53 14.60 -16.66
N LEU A 549 -19.55 14.05 -15.44
CA LEU A 549 -19.76 12.63 -15.19
C LEU A 549 -21.20 12.22 -15.51
N ALA A 550 -22.22 13.01 -15.16
CA ALA A 550 -23.61 12.76 -15.55
C ALA A 550 -23.78 12.72 -17.09
N GLU A 551 -23.08 13.60 -17.82
CA GLU A 551 -23.02 13.56 -19.29
C GLU A 551 -22.28 12.31 -19.79
N SER A 552 -21.18 11.90 -19.15
CA SER A 552 -20.45 10.66 -19.49
C SER A 552 -21.32 9.41 -19.30
N LEU A 553 -22.14 9.36 -18.24
CA LEU A 553 -23.11 8.30 -18.01
C LEU A 553 -24.15 8.23 -19.14
N ALA A 554 -24.65 9.38 -19.62
CA ALA A 554 -25.54 9.46 -20.78
C ALA A 554 -24.87 8.97 -22.08
N ARG A 555 -23.66 9.44 -22.39
CA ARG A 555 -22.84 8.93 -23.51
C ARG A 555 -22.59 7.42 -23.37
N SER A 556 -22.43 6.91 -22.15
CA SER A 556 -22.22 5.47 -21.88
C SER A 556 -23.46 4.61 -22.16
N MET A 557 -24.68 5.12 -21.94
CA MET A 557 -25.92 4.44 -22.31
C MET A 557 -26.02 4.30 -23.84
N ALA A 558 -25.72 5.37 -24.59
CA ALA A 558 -25.68 5.34 -26.06
C ALA A 558 -24.63 4.34 -26.58
N ARG A 559 -23.46 4.25 -25.92
CA ARG A 559 -22.42 3.25 -26.21
C ARG A 559 -22.88 1.81 -26.00
N ILE A 560 -23.64 1.51 -24.95
CA ILE A 560 -24.23 0.19 -24.72
C ILE A 560 -25.23 -0.16 -25.84
N GLN A 561 -26.03 0.81 -26.29
CA GLN A 561 -26.95 0.61 -27.44
C GLN A 561 -26.17 0.34 -28.73
N ALA A 562 -25.09 1.09 -29.01
CA ALA A 562 -24.25 0.88 -30.19
C ALA A 562 -23.60 -0.52 -30.25
N VAL A 563 -23.14 -1.07 -29.11
CA VAL A 563 -22.63 -2.46 -29.05
C VAL A 563 -23.76 -3.48 -29.25
N ALA A 564 -24.96 -3.20 -28.75
CA ALA A 564 -26.13 -4.06 -28.98
C ALA A 564 -26.60 -4.05 -30.45
N ASP A 565 -26.42 -2.92 -31.16
CA ASP A 565 -26.69 -2.81 -32.60
C ASP A 565 -25.59 -3.45 -33.46
N GLU A 566 -24.31 -3.33 -33.07
CA GLU A 566 -23.23 -4.08 -33.73
C GLU A 566 -23.44 -5.61 -33.60
N ALA A 567 -23.87 -6.07 -32.43
CA ALA A 567 -24.22 -7.47 -32.20
C ALA A 567 -25.40 -7.95 -33.07
N GLU A 568 -26.34 -7.05 -33.40
CA GLU A 568 -27.44 -7.35 -34.32
C GLU A 568 -26.97 -7.44 -35.77
N VAL A 569 -26.09 -6.54 -36.22
CA VAL A 569 -25.46 -6.61 -37.54
C VAL A 569 -24.62 -7.88 -37.70
N GLU A 570 -23.87 -8.29 -36.68
CA GLU A 570 -23.16 -9.58 -36.70
C GLU A 570 -24.14 -10.76 -36.81
N ARG A 571 -25.24 -10.75 -36.03
CA ARG A 571 -26.31 -11.76 -36.10
C ARG A 571 -26.97 -11.83 -37.47
N GLU A 572 -27.31 -10.69 -38.07
CA GLU A 572 -27.84 -10.62 -39.43
C GLU A 572 -26.84 -11.19 -40.44
N SER A 573 -25.54 -10.91 -40.30
CA SER A 573 -24.51 -11.47 -41.17
C SER A 573 -24.44 -13.01 -41.08
N ALA A 574 -24.59 -13.57 -39.87
CA ALA A 574 -24.63 -15.02 -39.65
C ALA A 574 -25.90 -15.64 -40.24
N ILE A 575 -27.06 -14.98 -40.04
CA ILE A 575 -28.34 -15.34 -40.66
C ILE A 575 -28.25 -15.31 -42.20
N GLN A 576 -27.56 -14.34 -42.80
CA GLN A 576 -27.35 -14.25 -44.25
C GLN A 576 -26.43 -15.35 -44.77
N LYS A 577 -25.27 -15.58 -44.13
CA LYS A 577 -24.35 -16.69 -44.45
C LYS A 577 -25.08 -18.04 -44.40
N ARG A 578 -25.84 -18.31 -43.33
CA ARG A 578 -26.61 -19.56 -43.18
C ARG A 578 -27.71 -19.70 -44.22
N LYS A 579 -28.39 -18.61 -44.63
CA LYS A 579 -29.33 -18.62 -45.77
C LYS A 579 -28.64 -18.95 -47.11
N GLN A 580 -27.40 -18.50 -47.32
CA GLN A 580 -26.61 -18.84 -48.52
C GLN A 580 -26.17 -20.31 -48.51
N GLU A 581 -25.68 -20.82 -47.38
CA GLU A 581 -25.33 -22.25 -47.21
C GLU A 581 -26.53 -23.18 -47.47
N ILE A 582 -27.71 -22.84 -46.95
CA ILE A 582 -28.93 -23.63 -47.18
C ILE A 582 -29.34 -23.59 -48.67
N ARG A 583 -29.09 -22.46 -49.36
CA ARG A 583 -29.36 -22.34 -50.80
C ARG A 583 -28.41 -23.20 -51.62
N SER A 584 -27.10 -23.10 -51.42
CA SER A 584 -26.11 -23.91 -52.15
C SER A 584 -26.21 -25.41 -51.80
N HIS A 585 -26.61 -25.75 -50.57
CA HIS A 585 -26.96 -27.13 -50.20
C HIS A 585 -28.20 -27.62 -50.97
N PHE A 586 -29.24 -26.79 -51.10
CA PHE A 586 -30.44 -27.14 -51.86
C PHE A 586 -30.13 -27.32 -53.35
N GLU A 587 -29.38 -26.40 -53.96
CA GLU A 587 -28.89 -26.48 -55.35
C GLU A 587 -28.07 -27.76 -55.60
N ARG A 588 -27.20 -28.15 -54.64
CA ARG A 588 -26.35 -29.34 -54.75
C ARG A 588 -27.07 -30.67 -54.48
N THR A 589 -28.20 -30.70 -53.78
CA THR A 589 -28.80 -31.94 -53.25
C THR A 589 -30.31 -32.12 -53.46
N GLY A 590 -31.03 -31.08 -53.91
CA GLY A 590 -32.49 -31.04 -54.00
C GLY A 590 -33.23 -31.10 -52.65
N LYS A 591 -32.53 -31.27 -51.52
CA LYS A 591 -33.13 -31.46 -50.20
C LYS A 591 -33.20 -30.15 -49.42
N LYS A 592 -34.42 -29.69 -49.14
CA LYS A 592 -34.69 -28.47 -48.38
C LYS A 592 -34.50 -28.70 -46.88
N ILE A 593 -33.48 -28.05 -46.30
CA ILE A 593 -33.27 -28.01 -44.85
C ILE A 593 -34.38 -27.16 -44.20
N ARG A 594 -34.99 -27.65 -43.11
CA ARG A 594 -35.87 -26.84 -42.25
C ARG A 594 -35.01 -26.07 -41.25
N TRP A 595 -35.01 -24.74 -41.35
CA TRP A 595 -34.28 -23.83 -40.48
C TRP A 595 -35.07 -22.52 -40.32
N LYS A 596 -34.97 -21.88 -39.16
CA LYS A 596 -35.54 -20.56 -38.88
C LYS A 596 -34.44 -19.57 -38.47
N PRO A 597 -34.56 -18.27 -38.75
CA PRO A 597 -33.63 -17.25 -38.26
C PRO A 597 -33.46 -17.27 -36.73
N ASP A 598 -34.56 -17.42 -36.00
CA ASP A 598 -34.68 -17.53 -34.53
C ASP A 598 -34.03 -18.79 -33.90
N MET A 599 -33.32 -19.58 -34.71
CA MET A 599 -32.39 -20.61 -34.24
C MET A 599 -30.98 -20.05 -33.96
N VAL A 600 -30.61 -18.90 -34.55
CA VAL A 600 -29.34 -18.21 -34.30
C VAL A 600 -29.46 -17.42 -32.98
N GLY A 601 -28.46 -17.56 -32.10
CA GLY A 601 -28.39 -16.81 -30.84
C GLY A 601 -27.87 -15.38 -31.02
N GLY A 602 -27.54 -14.73 -29.90
CA GLY A 602 -27.03 -13.35 -29.90
C GLY A 602 -28.02 -12.31 -30.41
N GLY A 603 -27.49 -11.15 -30.82
CA GLY A 603 -28.26 -9.98 -31.25
C GLY A 603 -28.59 -9.00 -30.11
N ARG A 604 -29.30 -7.91 -30.47
CA ARG A 604 -29.57 -6.75 -29.59
C ARG A 604 -30.23 -7.15 -28.27
N ASP A 605 -31.19 -8.08 -28.32
CA ASP A 605 -31.92 -8.56 -27.13
C ASP A 605 -31.03 -9.26 -26.11
N VAL A 606 -29.95 -9.91 -26.54
CA VAL A 606 -29.09 -10.71 -25.66
C VAL A 606 -28.06 -9.80 -24.99
N VAL A 607 -27.44 -8.89 -25.74
CA VAL A 607 -26.60 -7.81 -25.17
C VAL A 607 -27.44 -6.96 -24.22
N GLY A 608 -28.67 -6.61 -24.61
CA GLY A 608 -29.64 -5.92 -23.77
C GLY A 608 -29.89 -6.63 -22.44
N LYS A 609 -30.13 -7.96 -22.46
CA LYS A 609 -30.33 -8.77 -21.24
C LYS A 609 -29.08 -8.83 -20.34
N ILE A 610 -27.90 -8.97 -20.91
CA ILE A 610 -26.62 -8.95 -20.16
C ILE A 610 -26.39 -7.58 -19.50
N MET A 611 -26.77 -6.49 -20.19
CA MET A 611 -26.56 -5.12 -19.72
C MET A 611 -27.75 -4.51 -18.96
N GLN A 612 -28.85 -5.21 -18.69
CA GLN A 612 -29.95 -4.62 -17.90
C GLN A 612 -29.48 -4.07 -16.54
N PRO A 613 -28.65 -4.78 -15.74
CA PRO A 613 -28.21 -4.25 -14.44
C PRO A 613 -27.39 -2.96 -14.53
N THR A 614 -26.55 -2.80 -15.56
CA THR A 614 -25.80 -1.55 -15.77
C THR A 614 -26.68 -0.45 -16.35
N VAL A 615 -27.61 -0.77 -17.25
CA VAL A 615 -28.60 0.20 -17.76
C VAL A 615 -29.52 0.72 -16.64
N ASP A 616 -29.92 -0.13 -15.71
CA ASP A 616 -30.71 0.28 -14.54
C ASP A 616 -29.91 1.05 -13.50
N ALA A 617 -28.62 0.74 -13.32
CA ALA A 617 -27.72 1.55 -12.50
C ALA A 617 -27.50 2.95 -13.11
N LEU A 618 -27.37 3.04 -14.43
CA LEU A 618 -27.27 4.30 -15.18
C LEU A 618 -28.54 5.15 -15.06
N ARG A 619 -29.72 4.55 -15.26
CA ARG A 619 -31.02 5.20 -15.05
C ARG A 619 -31.10 5.80 -13.65
N ARG A 620 -30.87 4.99 -12.61
CA ARG A 620 -30.92 5.45 -11.21
C ARG A 620 -29.99 6.62 -10.94
N ALA A 621 -28.76 6.60 -11.46
CA ALA A 621 -27.81 7.70 -11.31
C ALA A 621 -28.33 9.01 -11.97
N GLN A 622 -28.85 8.90 -13.20
CA GLN A 622 -29.45 10.03 -13.93
C GLN A 622 -30.73 10.56 -13.26
N ASP A 623 -31.59 9.68 -12.76
CA ASP A 623 -32.80 10.02 -12.02
C ASP A 623 -32.45 10.73 -10.70
N THR A 624 -31.42 10.27 -9.97
CA THR A 624 -30.96 10.95 -8.76
C THR A 624 -30.30 12.30 -9.03
N TYR A 625 -29.53 12.40 -10.12
CA TYR A 625 -28.86 13.66 -10.51
C TYR A 625 -29.88 14.71 -10.95
N SER A 626 -30.80 14.35 -11.84
CA SER A 626 -31.85 15.26 -12.34
C SER A 626 -32.82 15.71 -11.23
N ARG A 627 -33.11 14.82 -10.26
CA ARG A 627 -33.85 15.20 -9.05
C ARG A 627 -33.07 16.20 -8.19
N ALA A 628 -31.80 15.95 -7.87
CA ALA A 628 -30.99 16.85 -7.05
C ALA A 628 -30.82 18.24 -7.71
N LEU A 629 -30.56 18.26 -9.02
CA LEU A 629 -30.51 19.48 -9.83
C LEU A 629 -31.84 20.26 -9.84
N GLY A 630 -32.98 19.55 -9.76
CA GLY A 630 -34.29 20.14 -9.55
C GLY A 630 -34.55 20.66 -8.13
N GLU A 631 -33.99 20.01 -7.11
CA GLU A 631 -34.03 20.43 -5.70
C GLU A 631 -33.15 21.67 -5.44
N GLU A 632 -32.02 21.81 -6.15
CA GLU A 632 -31.16 23.01 -6.13
C GLU A 632 -31.66 24.16 -7.03
N GLY A 633 -32.63 23.89 -7.91
CA GLY A 633 -33.24 24.90 -8.79
C GLY A 633 -32.37 25.35 -9.98
N VAL A 634 -31.23 24.70 -10.22
CA VAL A 634 -30.30 25.03 -11.31
C VAL A 634 -30.79 24.40 -12.61
N GLN A 635 -31.56 25.14 -13.41
CA GLN A 635 -31.92 24.66 -14.75
C GLN A 635 -30.68 24.53 -15.65
N ILE A 636 -30.61 23.43 -16.41
CA ILE A 636 -29.56 23.20 -17.39
C ILE A 636 -29.68 24.28 -18.49
N SER A 637 -28.68 25.15 -18.63
CA SER A 637 -28.62 26.13 -19.72
C SER A 637 -28.51 25.42 -21.08
N THR A 638 -29.63 25.34 -21.80
CA THR A 638 -29.69 24.72 -23.13
C THR A 638 -29.16 25.66 -24.22
N GLU A 639 -27.86 25.95 -24.20
CA GLU A 639 -27.16 26.67 -25.27
C GLU A 639 -26.24 25.72 -26.07
N SER A 640 -26.85 24.90 -26.93
CA SER A 640 -26.16 24.24 -28.06
C SER A 640 -27.16 23.71 -29.09
N THR A 641 -27.57 24.60 -30.00
CA THR A 641 -28.14 24.26 -31.32
C THR A 641 -27.06 24.38 -32.39
#